data_AF-A0A255R6I2-F1
#
_entry.id   AF-A0A255R6I2-F1
#
_cell.length_a   1.000
_cell.length_b   1.000
_cell.length_c   1.000
_cell.angle_alpha   90.00
_cell.angle_beta   90.00
_cell.angle_gamma   90.00
#
_symmetry.space_group_name_H-M   'P 1'
#
loop_
_entity.id
_entity.type
_entity.pdbx_description
1 polymer ?
#
loop_
_entity_poly.entity_id
_entity_poly.type
_entity_poly.pdbx_seq_one_letter_code
_entity_poly.pdbx_strand_id
1 'polypeptide(L)'
;MYKEFTSLQDLYQEIDVDKNWTGAESSIRNRYPIRFVLFENFGDFGEFVQECQNHNVFVQSIEKWMRDGQDDKFITYSQLAAMFEAYIKSLPANDFVIAPFSEITRFYDNVHYAEFDSLLKTIRLVQSPEESQRTHQRIYVPLIGMQSKVSKFKDDPNIHIWEYHSGIESENYRLVLTSGTTYGVQGLENKFSLCENMRQWISLWKNVGAKVKQQIICSSKCIFDSAGNAQPDNAFDYTLCHNAFEFLSKGLGINFGELTAEEEDMPFWEQLASNIDIEDFDFETFVNKRFNTSNLNNSIAFVQTWFEYMDGFSRWLLKSYFLWNSTTPTYLTRVLRNCKTQSTSDLFSLLATQVFDEPQDEASLKLRRILLKEAQKYNVQITHLAEQKVKAKLMAMAADPERGCYYAMKYMTSLTLSEQYLMTEWVGQGKIDVKDIQTLMPSLYSYLAPLGIQLGNSFTWINDYFREYTHSKIANKANDSLRQMLKERNASQSTFEAWRDSFKTVKTILYNRQDIDLYYWIDGLGIDWIPFITKVIEKHRVDGLYLNEVYVATAQLPSVTSVNKLKLEELTGNKLEKIGDIDKFAHTQKSYPAYIIDELHLVEEAFTQVLSQYNGKKIAFVSDHGISYMAQFGNGLNLAGIDSDHSGRCAVWKKGNPTVDGNYMILQDGKSICALNHNSLASKTPTGQGTHGGATPEEVLIPIIIVSGQKNANVYSAKLLTSDLIASSPTVKYNIKGLSSIDTPKVIYNGVDYLLHKKQDDIYESERLNLVGTATRITLVIGDFKQTDQIGINMGAQEDDLFGF
;
A
#
# COMPACT_ATOMS: atom_id res chain seq x y z
N MET A 1 -65.76 20.16 -26.53
CA MET A 1 -66.48 18.92 -26.90
C MET A 1 -65.65 17.72 -26.50
N TYR A 2 -66.02 17.07 -25.39
CA TYR A 2 -65.30 15.94 -24.81
C TYR A 2 -66.10 14.64 -24.97
N LYS A 3 -65.44 13.55 -25.36
CA LYS A 3 -66.02 12.20 -25.46
C LYS A 3 -65.05 11.16 -24.90
N GLU A 4 -65.61 10.17 -24.21
CA GLU A 4 -64.86 9.02 -23.69
C GLU A 4 -65.25 7.75 -24.44
N PHE A 5 -64.29 6.88 -24.65
CA PHE A 5 -64.44 5.59 -25.31
C PHE A 5 -63.82 4.51 -24.45
N THR A 6 -64.49 3.36 -24.36
CA THR A 6 -64.01 2.16 -23.66
C THR A 6 -63.70 1.01 -24.63
N SER A 7 -63.93 1.22 -25.93
CA SER A 7 -63.63 0.29 -27.02
C SER A 7 -62.96 1.03 -28.18
N LEU A 8 -61.87 0.48 -28.71
CA LEU A 8 -61.22 1.02 -29.93
C LEU A 8 -62.18 1.03 -31.11
N GLN A 9 -63.05 0.02 -31.22
CA GLN A 9 -64.04 -0.04 -32.29
C GLN A 9 -65.02 1.15 -32.26
N ASP A 10 -65.41 1.60 -31.06
CA ASP A 10 -66.31 2.76 -30.91
C ASP A 10 -65.58 4.06 -31.25
N LEU A 11 -64.30 4.17 -30.87
CA LEU A 11 -63.45 5.29 -31.28
C LEU A 11 -63.28 5.33 -32.81
N TYR A 12 -63.10 4.19 -33.46
CA TYR A 12 -62.98 4.09 -34.91
C TYR A 12 -64.28 4.48 -35.61
N GLN A 13 -65.43 4.02 -35.11
CA GLN A 13 -66.73 4.45 -35.64
C GLN A 13 -66.95 5.96 -35.49
N GLU A 14 -66.45 6.58 -34.42
CA GLU A 14 -66.55 8.03 -34.25
C GLU A 14 -65.79 8.81 -35.33
N ILE A 15 -64.70 8.27 -35.91
CA ILE A 15 -63.99 8.89 -37.04
C ILE A 15 -64.96 9.17 -38.19
N ASP A 16 -65.71 8.14 -38.59
CA ASP A 16 -66.70 8.22 -39.68
C ASP A 16 -67.90 9.10 -39.32
N VAL A 17 -68.39 8.99 -38.09
CA VAL A 17 -69.54 9.78 -37.59
C VAL A 17 -69.20 11.26 -37.55
N ASP A 18 -68.04 11.64 -37.03
CA ASP A 18 -67.61 13.04 -36.96
C ASP A 18 -67.32 13.62 -38.35
N LYS A 19 -66.73 12.82 -39.25
CA LYS A 19 -66.45 13.23 -40.64
C LYS A 19 -67.73 13.58 -41.39
N ASN A 20 -68.78 12.78 -41.22
CA ASN A 20 -70.05 12.90 -41.95
C ASN A 20 -71.15 13.63 -41.16
N TRP A 21 -70.81 14.34 -40.07
CA TRP A 21 -71.79 14.96 -39.19
C TRP A 21 -72.59 16.08 -39.86
N THR A 22 -73.90 15.87 -40.05
CA THR A 22 -74.84 16.86 -40.61
C THR A 22 -75.78 17.47 -39.57
N GLY A 23 -75.59 17.16 -38.28
CA GLY A 23 -76.45 17.63 -37.19
C GLY A 23 -76.20 19.08 -36.78
N ALA A 24 -76.79 19.47 -35.64
CA ALA A 24 -76.42 20.71 -34.95
C ALA A 24 -74.89 20.75 -34.75
N GLU A 25 -74.28 21.92 -34.86
CA GLU A 25 -72.82 22.14 -34.75
C GLU A 25 -71.97 21.69 -35.96
N SER A 26 -72.57 21.19 -37.05
CA SER A 26 -71.82 20.83 -38.28
C SER A 26 -70.94 21.97 -38.81
N SER A 27 -71.40 23.22 -38.74
CA SER A 27 -70.61 24.40 -39.11
C SER A 27 -69.38 24.61 -38.21
N ILE A 28 -69.49 24.35 -36.91
CA ILE A 28 -68.40 24.47 -35.94
C ILE A 28 -67.39 23.33 -36.14
N ARG A 29 -67.87 22.10 -36.30
CA ARG A 29 -67.03 20.90 -36.53
C ARG A 29 -66.19 20.98 -37.79
N ASN A 30 -66.72 21.57 -38.86
CA ASN A 30 -66.00 21.76 -40.12
C ASN A 30 -65.09 22.99 -40.07
N ARG A 31 -65.46 24.03 -39.31
CA ARG A 31 -64.63 25.23 -39.14
C ARG A 31 -63.35 24.94 -38.35
N TYR A 32 -63.44 24.15 -37.27
CA TYR A 32 -62.31 23.77 -36.42
C TYR A 32 -61.98 22.28 -36.59
N PRO A 33 -60.98 21.92 -37.44
CA PRO A 33 -60.78 20.55 -37.92
C PRO A 33 -60.03 19.64 -36.94
N ILE A 34 -59.45 20.17 -35.85
CA ILE A 34 -58.56 19.42 -34.97
C ILE A 34 -59.35 18.53 -33.99
N ARG A 35 -58.91 17.28 -33.82
CA ARG A 35 -59.36 16.31 -32.82
C ARG A 35 -58.14 15.85 -32.01
N PHE A 36 -58.11 16.13 -30.72
CA PHE A 36 -57.09 15.59 -29.81
C PHE A 36 -57.55 14.23 -29.33
N VAL A 37 -56.72 13.21 -29.49
CA VAL A 37 -57.06 11.82 -29.15
C VAL A 37 -56.09 11.31 -28.10
N LEU A 38 -56.58 11.03 -26.89
CA LEU A 38 -55.77 10.68 -25.73
C LEU A 38 -55.71 9.17 -25.55
N PHE A 39 -54.50 8.64 -25.38
CA PHE A 39 -54.21 7.22 -25.19
C PHE A 39 -53.42 6.96 -23.92
N GLU A 40 -53.68 5.83 -23.27
CA GLU A 40 -52.97 5.36 -22.07
C GLU A 40 -51.67 4.64 -22.43
N ASN A 41 -51.61 3.94 -23.57
CA ASN A 41 -50.43 3.19 -23.99
C ASN A 41 -50.09 3.38 -25.47
N PHE A 42 -48.84 3.08 -25.82
CA PHE A 42 -48.31 3.22 -27.19
C PHE A 42 -48.88 2.21 -28.19
N GLY A 43 -49.42 1.08 -27.72
CA GLY A 43 -50.06 0.07 -28.57
C GLY A 43 -51.33 0.61 -29.20
N ASP A 44 -52.26 1.09 -28.37
CA ASP A 44 -53.54 1.66 -28.82
C ASP A 44 -53.35 2.90 -29.71
N PHE A 45 -52.37 3.74 -29.35
CA PHE A 45 -51.95 4.85 -30.20
C PHE A 45 -51.54 4.37 -31.59
N GLY A 46 -50.73 3.31 -31.65
CA GLY A 46 -50.26 2.73 -32.90
C GLY A 46 -51.43 2.21 -33.75
N GLU A 47 -52.30 1.41 -33.14
CA GLU A 47 -53.48 0.86 -33.80
C GLU A 47 -54.41 1.97 -34.34
N PHE A 48 -54.62 3.04 -33.57
CA PHE A 48 -55.38 4.20 -34.03
C PHE A 48 -54.75 4.90 -35.23
N VAL A 49 -53.44 5.14 -35.22
CA VAL A 49 -52.74 5.76 -36.36
C VAL A 49 -52.88 4.89 -37.61
N GLN A 50 -52.79 3.57 -37.47
CA GLN A 50 -52.99 2.63 -38.57
C GLN A 50 -54.44 2.65 -39.09
N GLU A 51 -55.42 2.70 -38.20
CA GLU A 51 -56.83 2.76 -38.60
C GLU A 51 -57.21 4.06 -39.29
N CYS A 52 -56.61 5.20 -38.90
CA CYS A 52 -56.76 6.45 -39.64
C CYS A 52 -56.29 6.29 -41.10
N GLN A 53 -55.20 5.56 -41.36
CA GLN A 53 -54.72 5.34 -42.73
C GLN A 53 -55.71 4.52 -43.57
N ASN A 54 -56.42 3.56 -42.94
CA ASN A 54 -57.50 2.79 -43.60
C ASN A 54 -58.66 3.70 -44.05
N HIS A 55 -58.85 4.86 -43.39
CA HIS A 55 -59.85 5.87 -43.72
C HIS A 55 -59.32 7.00 -44.64
N ASN A 56 -58.25 6.75 -45.40
CA ASN A 56 -57.60 7.73 -46.29
C ASN A 56 -57.06 9.00 -45.58
N VAL A 57 -56.71 8.89 -44.29
CA VAL A 57 -56.05 9.98 -43.55
C VAL A 57 -54.52 9.85 -43.69
N PHE A 58 -53.84 10.93 -44.09
CA PHE A 58 -52.39 10.92 -44.28
C PHE A 58 -51.63 11.11 -42.95
N VAL A 59 -50.51 10.40 -42.75
CA VAL A 59 -49.69 10.58 -41.55
C VAL A 59 -48.60 11.61 -41.80
N GLN A 60 -48.65 12.72 -41.07
CA GLN A 60 -47.62 13.75 -41.05
C GLN A 60 -46.75 13.59 -39.79
N SER A 61 -45.48 13.22 -40.01
CA SER A 61 -44.53 13.09 -38.91
C SER A 61 -43.96 14.44 -38.50
N ILE A 62 -43.91 14.74 -37.19
CA ILE A 62 -43.27 15.96 -36.65
C ILE A 62 -41.77 16.00 -36.99
N GLU A 63 -41.14 14.84 -37.12
CA GLU A 63 -39.73 14.72 -37.53
C GLU A 63 -39.45 15.45 -38.85
N LYS A 64 -40.39 15.37 -39.81
CA LYS A 64 -40.28 16.05 -41.12
C LYS A 64 -40.37 17.57 -41.02
N TRP A 65 -40.79 18.12 -39.88
CA TRP A 65 -40.85 19.57 -39.65
C TRP A 65 -39.56 20.12 -39.02
N MET A 66 -38.69 19.24 -38.54
CA MET A 66 -37.39 19.64 -38.02
C MET A 66 -36.46 19.99 -39.17
N ARG A 67 -35.76 21.12 -39.05
CA ARG A 67 -34.81 21.60 -40.07
C ARG A 67 -33.57 20.70 -40.10
N ASP A 68 -33.07 20.41 -41.30
CA ASP A 68 -31.81 19.67 -41.49
C ASP A 68 -30.66 20.39 -40.79
N GLY A 69 -29.82 19.64 -40.07
CA GLY A 69 -28.71 20.18 -39.28
C GLY A 69 -29.13 20.81 -37.94
N GLN A 70 -30.39 20.64 -37.52
CA GLN A 70 -30.91 21.05 -36.21
C GLN A 70 -31.53 19.88 -35.45
N ASP A 71 -30.82 18.75 -35.45
CA ASP A 71 -31.36 17.47 -35.01
C ASP A 71 -31.57 17.37 -33.49
N ASP A 72 -30.87 18.19 -32.70
CA ASP A 72 -31.02 18.27 -31.24
C ASP A 72 -31.56 19.63 -30.77
N LYS A 73 -32.60 20.14 -31.45
CA LYS A 73 -33.30 21.37 -31.07
C LYS A 73 -34.81 21.16 -31.01
N PHE A 74 -35.45 21.78 -30.03
CA PHE A 74 -36.91 21.87 -30.00
C PHE A 74 -37.44 22.73 -31.14
N ILE A 75 -38.50 22.25 -31.78
CA ILE A 75 -39.48 23.14 -32.41
C ILE A 75 -40.16 23.87 -31.26
N THR A 76 -40.18 25.20 -31.26
CA THR A 76 -40.85 25.96 -30.19
C THR A 76 -42.37 25.84 -30.31
N TYR A 77 -43.10 26.08 -29.22
CA TYR A 77 -44.57 26.06 -29.25
C TYR A 77 -45.17 26.98 -30.33
N SER A 78 -44.56 28.15 -30.55
CA SER A 78 -44.99 29.11 -31.59
C SER A 78 -44.68 28.64 -33.01
N GLN A 79 -43.53 28.00 -33.22
CA GLN A 79 -43.18 27.40 -34.51
C GLN A 79 -44.09 26.21 -34.82
N LEU A 80 -44.36 25.36 -33.84
CA LEU A 80 -45.26 24.22 -33.98
C LEU A 80 -46.68 24.70 -34.31
N ALA A 81 -47.18 25.74 -33.64
CA ALA A 81 -48.48 26.34 -33.96
C ALA A 81 -48.56 26.86 -35.41
N ALA A 82 -47.52 27.55 -35.88
CA ALA A 82 -47.45 28.05 -37.26
C ALA A 82 -47.41 26.92 -38.29
N MET A 83 -46.73 25.80 -37.98
CA MET A 83 -46.70 24.61 -38.83
C MET A 83 -48.08 23.94 -38.93
N PHE A 84 -48.80 23.83 -37.80
CA PHE A 84 -50.19 23.36 -37.78
C PHE A 84 -51.10 24.26 -38.64
N GLU A 85 -50.98 25.58 -38.50
CA GLU A 85 -51.76 26.53 -39.29
C GLU A 85 -51.48 26.40 -40.80
N ALA A 86 -50.22 26.26 -41.19
CA ALA A 86 -49.83 26.08 -42.58
C ALA A 86 -50.39 24.78 -43.18
N TYR A 87 -50.36 23.67 -42.43
CA TYR A 87 -50.92 22.39 -42.90
C TYR A 87 -52.44 22.43 -43.03
N ILE A 88 -53.15 22.98 -42.04
CA ILE A 88 -54.61 23.10 -42.07
C ILE A 88 -55.06 23.96 -43.25
N LYS A 89 -54.33 25.05 -43.55
CA LYS A 89 -54.67 25.97 -44.65
C LYS A 89 -54.15 25.53 -46.03
N SER A 90 -53.41 24.42 -46.11
CA SER A 90 -52.87 23.94 -47.39
C SER A 90 -53.98 23.43 -48.32
N LEU A 91 -53.77 23.63 -49.63
CA LEU A 91 -54.66 23.15 -50.70
C LEU A 91 -53.89 22.25 -51.67
N PRO A 92 -54.47 21.13 -52.14
CA PRO A 92 -55.81 20.63 -51.81
C PRO A 92 -55.95 20.17 -50.35
N ALA A 93 -57.17 20.26 -49.82
CA ALA A 93 -57.48 19.89 -48.45
C ALA A 93 -57.34 18.38 -48.25
N ASN A 94 -56.49 17.98 -47.30
CA ASN A 94 -56.30 16.58 -46.92
C ASN A 94 -56.56 16.42 -45.42
N ASP A 95 -57.00 15.21 -45.04
CA ASP A 95 -57.08 14.80 -43.64
C ASP A 95 -55.72 14.30 -43.18
N PHE A 96 -55.32 14.66 -41.96
CA PHE A 96 -54.01 14.27 -41.42
C PHE A 96 -54.09 13.69 -40.01
N VAL A 97 -53.22 12.72 -39.73
CA VAL A 97 -52.75 12.42 -38.38
C VAL A 97 -51.41 13.10 -38.19
N ILE A 98 -51.26 13.96 -37.17
CA ILE A 98 -49.99 14.61 -36.85
C ILE A 98 -49.38 13.92 -35.62
N ALA A 99 -48.32 13.15 -35.83
CA ALA A 99 -47.71 12.29 -34.82
C ALA A 99 -46.17 12.29 -34.93
N PRO A 100 -45.42 12.00 -33.86
CA PRO A 100 -45.89 11.82 -32.49
C PRO A 100 -45.88 13.17 -31.75
N PHE A 101 -47.06 13.73 -31.46
CA PHE A 101 -47.21 15.08 -30.90
C PHE A 101 -46.75 15.16 -29.44
N SER A 102 -47.10 14.15 -28.63
CA SER A 102 -46.71 14.09 -27.23
C SER A 102 -45.20 14.15 -27.02
N GLU A 103 -44.42 13.58 -27.94
CA GLU A 103 -42.97 13.40 -27.78
C GLU A 103 -42.15 14.67 -27.91
N ILE A 104 -42.75 15.73 -28.45
CA ILE A 104 -42.19 17.08 -28.39
C ILE A 104 -42.83 17.90 -27.29
N THR A 105 -44.15 17.88 -27.21
CA THR A 105 -44.89 18.79 -26.33
C THR A 105 -44.78 18.42 -24.86
N ARG A 106 -44.40 17.17 -24.53
CA ARG A 106 -44.18 16.75 -23.14
C ARG A 106 -43.13 17.62 -22.45
N PHE A 107 -42.08 18.01 -23.16
CA PHE A 107 -40.95 18.77 -22.62
C PHE A 107 -41.14 20.29 -22.59
N TYR A 108 -42.27 20.80 -23.07
CA TYR A 108 -42.59 22.23 -22.98
C TYR A 108 -42.89 22.66 -21.56
N ASP A 109 -42.40 23.84 -21.18
CA ASP A 109 -42.61 24.39 -19.85
C ASP A 109 -44.08 24.79 -19.68
N ASN A 110 -44.76 24.17 -18.72
CA ASN A 110 -46.12 24.54 -18.36
C ASN A 110 -46.24 25.04 -16.92
N VAL A 111 -45.11 25.32 -16.26
CA VAL A 111 -45.02 25.84 -14.90
C VAL A 111 -44.83 27.35 -14.92
N HIS A 112 -43.89 27.88 -15.71
CA HIS A 112 -43.57 29.31 -15.72
C HIS A 112 -44.20 30.05 -16.89
N TYR A 113 -44.05 29.52 -18.11
CA TYR A 113 -44.44 30.20 -19.35
C TYR A 113 -45.69 29.63 -20.02
N ALA A 114 -46.27 28.56 -19.46
CA ALA A 114 -47.49 27.93 -19.94
C ALA A 114 -47.44 27.62 -21.46
N GLU A 115 -46.30 27.15 -21.96
CA GLU A 115 -46.00 26.94 -23.38
C GLU A 115 -46.94 25.90 -24.00
N PHE A 116 -47.19 24.79 -23.31
CA PHE A 116 -48.16 23.77 -23.75
C PHE A 116 -49.58 24.33 -23.81
N ASP A 117 -50.02 25.02 -22.75
CA ASP A 117 -51.34 25.64 -22.71
C ASP A 117 -51.49 26.68 -23.83
N SER A 118 -50.44 27.45 -24.11
CA SER A 118 -50.40 28.47 -25.17
C SER A 118 -50.47 27.86 -26.56
N LEU A 119 -49.78 26.73 -26.79
CA LEU A 119 -49.89 25.95 -28.01
C LEU A 119 -51.34 25.52 -28.24
N LEU A 120 -51.96 24.83 -27.28
CA LEU A 120 -53.33 24.33 -27.41
C LEU A 120 -54.34 25.46 -27.60
N LYS A 121 -54.20 26.57 -26.87
CA LYS A 121 -55.04 27.77 -27.03
C LYS A 121 -54.97 28.35 -28.44
N THR A 122 -53.81 28.26 -29.08
CA THR A 122 -53.56 28.79 -30.42
C THR A 122 -54.11 27.84 -31.49
N ILE A 123 -53.65 26.57 -31.48
CA ILE A 123 -53.95 25.64 -32.58
C ILE A 123 -55.44 25.27 -32.63
N ARG A 124 -56.14 25.20 -31.50
CA ARG A 124 -57.58 24.88 -31.46
C ARG A 124 -58.45 25.89 -32.23
N LEU A 125 -57.98 27.13 -32.37
CA LEU A 125 -58.72 28.21 -33.04
C LEU A 125 -58.34 28.36 -34.52
N VAL A 126 -57.42 27.53 -35.03
CA VAL A 126 -57.06 27.52 -36.45
C VAL A 126 -58.26 27.02 -37.25
N GLN A 127 -58.66 27.80 -38.25
CA GLN A 127 -59.82 27.52 -39.07
C GLN A 127 -59.41 26.95 -40.43
N SER A 128 -60.12 25.92 -40.87
CA SER A 128 -59.99 25.40 -42.24
C SER A 128 -60.45 26.46 -43.26
N PRO A 129 -59.79 26.57 -44.43
CA PRO A 129 -60.30 27.34 -45.56
C PRO A 129 -61.73 26.93 -45.94
N GLU A 130 -62.54 27.85 -46.47
CA GLU A 130 -63.97 27.55 -46.79
C GLU A 130 -64.13 26.33 -47.71
N GLU A 131 -63.21 26.13 -48.66
CA GLU A 131 -63.19 24.96 -49.54
C GLU A 131 -62.97 23.66 -48.75
N SER A 132 -61.98 23.65 -47.86
CA SER A 132 -61.67 22.54 -46.96
C SER A 132 -62.80 22.24 -45.96
N GLN A 133 -63.59 23.26 -45.58
CA GLN A 133 -64.78 23.07 -44.74
C GLN A 133 -65.88 22.29 -45.48
N ARG A 134 -66.05 22.54 -46.79
CA ARG A 134 -67.01 21.81 -47.63
C ARG A 134 -66.62 20.36 -47.86
N THR A 135 -65.33 20.05 -47.82
CA THR A 135 -64.79 18.69 -47.89
C THR A 135 -64.58 18.06 -46.51
N HIS A 136 -65.11 18.68 -45.45
CA HIS A 136 -65.11 18.17 -44.08
C HIS A 136 -63.72 17.84 -43.52
N GLN A 137 -62.68 18.63 -43.80
CA GLN A 137 -61.30 18.34 -43.35
C GLN A 137 -61.20 17.98 -41.85
N ARG A 138 -60.38 16.98 -41.51
CA ARG A 138 -60.08 16.54 -40.14
C ARG A 138 -58.58 16.38 -39.89
N ILE A 139 -58.14 16.83 -38.73
CA ILE A 139 -56.76 16.69 -38.26
C ILE A 139 -56.79 15.98 -36.91
N TYR A 140 -56.29 14.75 -36.86
CA TYR A 140 -56.17 13.97 -35.64
C TYR A 140 -54.79 14.19 -35.01
N VAL A 141 -54.78 14.55 -33.74
CA VAL A 141 -53.57 14.78 -32.94
C VAL A 141 -53.57 13.80 -31.79
N PRO A 142 -52.96 12.62 -31.96
CA PRO A 142 -52.89 11.63 -30.90
C PRO A 142 -51.84 12.02 -29.83
N LEU A 143 -52.17 11.83 -28.55
CA LEU A 143 -51.30 12.11 -27.39
C LEU A 143 -51.28 10.91 -26.45
N ILE A 144 -50.09 10.59 -25.93
CA ILE A 144 -49.90 9.51 -24.96
C ILE A 144 -49.28 10.06 -23.67
N GLY A 145 -49.82 9.63 -22.53
CA GLY A 145 -49.27 9.95 -21.20
C GLY A 145 -49.41 11.41 -20.75
N MET A 146 -50.13 12.23 -21.52
CA MET A 146 -50.30 13.67 -21.28
C MET A 146 -51.74 14.07 -20.90
N GLN A 147 -52.59 13.13 -20.49
CA GLN A 147 -54.00 13.34 -20.13
C GLN A 147 -54.17 14.47 -19.10
N SER A 148 -53.31 14.47 -18.08
CA SER A 148 -53.27 15.49 -17.03
C SER A 148 -53.07 16.90 -17.58
N LYS A 149 -52.18 17.08 -18.57
CA LYS A 149 -51.91 18.39 -19.19
C LYS A 149 -53.07 18.85 -20.09
N VAL A 150 -53.80 17.93 -20.72
CA VAL A 150 -54.94 18.25 -21.58
C VAL A 150 -56.24 18.49 -20.79
N SER A 151 -56.35 17.95 -19.57
CA SER A 151 -57.57 17.99 -18.73
C SER A 151 -58.22 19.37 -18.59
N LYS A 152 -57.43 20.45 -18.50
CA LYS A 152 -57.91 21.85 -18.38
C LYS A 152 -58.75 22.33 -19.57
N PHE A 153 -58.68 21.61 -20.70
CA PHE A 153 -59.38 21.98 -21.92
C PHE A 153 -60.67 21.17 -22.16
N LYS A 154 -61.01 20.18 -21.30
CA LYS A 154 -62.19 19.32 -21.49
C LYS A 154 -63.51 20.10 -21.63
N ASP A 155 -63.65 21.20 -20.90
CA ASP A 155 -64.85 22.05 -20.91
C ASP A 155 -64.86 23.13 -22.01
N ASP A 156 -63.79 23.23 -22.83
CA ASP A 156 -63.73 24.25 -23.89
C ASP A 156 -64.67 23.86 -25.07
N PRO A 157 -65.60 24.75 -25.47
CA PRO A 157 -66.57 24.44 -26.52
C PRO A 157 -65.94 24.36 -27.92
N ASN A 158 -64.74 24.94 -28.12
CA ASN A 158 -64.07 25.00 -29.42
C ASN A 158 -62.98 23.94 -29.59
N ILE A 159 -62.72 23.11 -28.57
CA ILE A 159 -61.77 22.00 -28.66
C ILE A 159 -62.53 20.67 -28.73
N HIS A 160 -62.00 19.72 -29.49
CA HIS A 160 -62.53 18.36 -29.53
C HIS A 160 -61.49 17.43 -28.91
N ILE A 161 -61.87 16.75 -27.83
CA ILE A 161 -61.02 15.81 -27.10
C ILE A 161 -61.75 14.48 -27.05
N TRP A 162 -61.09 13.45 -27.55
CA TRP A 162 -61.51 12.05 -27.48
C TRP A 162 -60.55 11.32 -26.57
N GLU A 163 -61.04 10.68 -25.52
CA GLU A 163 -60.22 9.95 -24.56
C GLU A 163 -60.57 8.49 -24.58
N TYR A 164 -59.58 7.65 -24.89
CA TYR A 164 -59.73 6.21 -24.91
C TYR A 164 -59.17 5.60 -23.63
N HIS A 165 -60.01 4.83 -22.93
CA HIS A 165 -59.63 4.07 -21.75
C HIS A 165 -59.57 2.59 -22.14
N SER A 166 -58.37 2.03 -22.12
CA SER A 166 -58.12 0.63 -22.49
C SER A 166 -58.56 -0.34 -21.39
N GLY A 167 -58.52 0.11 -20.13
CA GLY A 167 -58.71 -0.74 -18.96
C GLY A 167 -57.57 -1.73 -18.71
N ILE A 168 -56.47 -1.63 -19.48
CA ILE A 168 -55.28 -2.46 -19.35
C ILE A 168 -54.20 -1.60 -18.68
N GLU A 169 -53.72 -2.03 -17.51
CA GLU A 169 -52.54 -1.41 -16.90
C GLU A 169 -51.31 -1.68 -17.77
N SER A 170 -50.76 -0.63 -18.40
CA SER A 170 -49.50 -0.69 -19.12
C SER A 170 -48.37 -0.25 -18.20
N GLU A 171 -47.25 -1.00 -18.21
CA GLU A 171 -46.02 -0.55 -17.56
C GLU A 171 -45.46 0.70 -18.28
N ASN A 172 -44.95 1.65 -17.50
CA ASN A 172 -44.27 2.83 -18.01
C ASN A 172 -42.94 2.44 -18.67
N TYR A 173 -42.60 3.14 -19.76
CA TYR A 173 -41.25 3.05 -20.32
C TYR A 173 -40.25 3.72 -19.38
N ARG A 174 -39.11 3.10 -19.19
CA ARG A 174 -38.02 3.68 -18.40
C ARG A 174 -37.11 4.51 -19.31
N LEU A 175 -37.12 5.83 -19.13
CA LEU A 175 -36.30 6.77 -19.89
C LEU A 175 -35.08 7.21 -19.07
N VAL A 176 -33.92 6.68 -19.44
CA VAL A 176 -32.62 7.09 -18.90
C VAL A 176 -32.09 8.27 -19.70
N LEU A 177 -31.87 9.39 -19.02
CA LEU A 177 -31.44 10.65 -19.63
C LEU A 177 -30.00 10.99 -19.26
N THR A 178 -29.21 11.31 -20.27
CA THR A 178 -27.82 11.76 -20.15
C THR A 178 -27.60 13.01 -20.99
N SER A 179 -26.61 13.83 -20.66
CA SER A 179 -26.32 15.07 -21.40
C SER A 179 -25.23 14.85 -22.45
N GLY A 180 -25.62 14.47 -23.67
CA GLY A 180 -24.73 14.42 -24.84
C GLY A 180 -23.76 13.24 -24.90
N THR A 181 -23.84 12.26 -23.99
CA THR A 181 -22.88 11.15 -23.94
C THR A 181 -23.46 9.91 -23.28
N THR A 182 -23.02 8.74 -23.74
CA THR A 182 -23.21 7.44 -23.08
C THR A 182 -21.94 6.98 -22.35
N TYR A 183 -20.96 7.88 -22.21
CA TYR A 183 -19.66 7.65 -21.57
C TYR A 183 -18.84 6.51 -22.21
N GLY A 184 -19.12 6.17 -23.47
CA GLY A 184 -18.38 5.16 -24.23
C GLY A 184 -18.72 3.71 -23.89
N VAL A 185 -19.79 3.46 -23.13
CA VAL A 185 -20.25 2.09 -22.82
C VAL A 185 -20.67 1.38 -24.12
N GLN A 186 -20.20 0.15 -24.30
CA GLN A 186 -20.43 -0.70 -25.47
C GLN A 186 -21.60 -1.67 -25.24
N GLY A 187 -22.21 -2.17 -26.32
CA GLY A 187 -23.29 -3.16 -26.27
C GLY A 187 -24.66 -2.63 -25.82
N LEU A 188 -24.81 -1.30 -25.70
CA LEU A 188 -26.05 -0.67 -25.23
C LEU A 188 -27.24 -0.98 -26.18
N GLU A 189 -27.00 -1.01 -27.47
CA GLU A 189 -27.98 -1.27 -28.53
C GLU A 189 -28.64 -2.66 -28.43
N ASN A 190 -28.01 -3.60 -27.72
CA ASN A 190 -28.54 -4.95 -27.55
C ASN A 190 -29.55 -5.01 -26.39
N LYS A 191 -29.42 -4.16 -25.37
CA LYS A 191 -30.34 -4.11 -24.20
C LYS A 191 -31.32 -2.95 -24.22
N PHE A 192 -30.96 -1.82 -24.82
CA PHE A 192 -31.72 -0.57 -24.77
C PHE A 192 -32.16 -0.12 -26.17
N SER A 193 -33.15 0.76 -26.23
CA SER A 193 -33.39 1.61 -27.40
C SER A 193 -32.59 2.90 -27.23
N LEU A 194 -31.84 3.30 -28.25
CA LEU A 194 -30.93 4.44 -28.16
C LEU A 194 -31.46 5.63 -28.98
N CYS A 195 -31.33 6.83 -28.40
CA CYS A 195 -31.55 8.08 -29.12
C CYS A 195 -30.54 9.13 -28.68
N GLU A 196 -29.81 9.67 -29.64
CA GLU A 196 -28.71 10.60 -29.40
C GLU A 196 -29.17 12.06 -29.38
N ASN A 197 -30.31 12.33 -30.00
CA ASN A 197 -30.85 13.67 -30.21
C ASN A 197 -32.38 13.68 -30.33
N MET A 198 -32.96 14.88 -30.28
CA MET A 198 -34.41 15.11 -30.42
C MET A 198 -35.04 14.47 -31.66
N ARG A 199 -34.37 14.55 -32.82
CA ARG A 199 -34.88 13.95 -34.07
C ARG A 199 -34.98 12.44 -33.96
N GLN A 200 -33.95 11.78 -33.43
CA GLN A 200 -33.95 10.33 -33.19
C GLN A 200 -35.03 9.96 -32.17
N TRP A 201 -35.19 10.72 -31.09
CA TRP A 201 -36.28 10.53 -30.12
C TRP A 201 -37.66 10.55 -30.78
N ILE A 202 -37.97 11.57 -31.59
CA ILE A 202 -39.24 11.63 -32.34
C ILE A 202 -39.36 10.46 -33.32
N SER A 203 -38.25 10.07 -33.97
CA SER A 203 -38.22 8.99 -34.95
C SER A 203 -38.52 7.61 -34.35
N LEU A 204 -38.18 7.38 -33.07
CA LEU A 204 -38.46 6.11 -32.38
C LEU A 204 -39.95 5.74 -32.43
N TRP A 205 -40.82 6.75 -32.43
CA TRP A 205 -42.27 6.58 -32.34
C TRP A 205 -42.99 6.76 -33.69
N LYS A 206 -42.24 6.91 -34.79
CA LYS A 206 -42.78 7.16 -36.14
C LYS A 206 -43.45 5.94 -36.76
N ASN A 207 -42.94 4.75 -36.46
CA ASN A 207 -43.42 3.50 -37.06
C ASN A 207 -44.32 2.76 -36.07
N VAL A 208 -45.61 2.71 -36.38
CA VAL A 208 -46.58 1.85 -35.69
C VAL A 208 -46.06 0.40 -35.73
N GLY A 209 -45.89 -0.22 -34.56
CA GLY A 209 -45.38 -1.59 -34.43
C GLY A 209 -43.85 -1.76 -34.36
N ALA A 210 -43.07 -0.66 -34.30
CA ALA A 210 -41.65 -0.75 -33.99
C ALA A 210 -41.44 -1.35 -32.59
N LYS A 211 -40.54 -2.33 -32.46
CA LYS A 211 -40.17 -2.93 -31.18
C LYS A 211 -39.26 -1.98 -30.40
N VAL A 212 -39.84 -0.90 -29.85
CA VAL A 212 -39.17 -0.06 -28.85
C VAL A 212 -39.06 -0.88 -27.57
N LYS A 213 -37.84 -1.05 -27.08
CA LYS A 213 -37.58 -1.74 -25.81
C LYS A 213 -38.08 -0.87 -24.65
N GLN A 214 -38.54 -1.54 -23.59
CA GLN A 214 -39.04 -0.86 -22.38
C GLN A 214 -38.04 0.08 -21.73
N GLN A 215 -36.73 -0.16 -21.90
CA GLN A 215 -35.68 0.72 -21.43
C GLN A 215 -35.07 1.51 -22.59
N ILE A 216 -35.11 2.83 -22.46
CA ILE A 216 -34.65 3.78 -23.47
C ILE A 216 -33.52 4.62 -22.87
N ILE A 217 -32.43 4.78 -23.61
CA ILE A 217 -31.36 5.72 -23.28
C ILE A 217 -31.44 6.87 -24.27
N CYS A 218 -31.60 8.08 -23.74
CA CYS A 218 -31.61 9.31 -24.51
C CYS A 218 -30.46 10.21 -24.06
N SER A 219 -29.54 10.52 -24.98
CA SER A 219 -28.40 11.42 -24.73
C SER A 219 -28.60 12.80 -25.33
N SER A 220 -29.81 13.15 -25.76
CA SER A 220 -30.15 14.49 -26.23
C SER A 220 -29.92 15.53 -25.14
N LYS A 221 -29.14 16.58 -25.44
CA LYS A 221 -28.90 17.66 -24.49
C LYS A 221 -30.18 18.46 -24.25
N CYS A 222 -30.94 18.74 -25.29
CA CYS A 222 -32.15 19.53 -25.14
C CYS A 222 -33.24 18.80 -24.34
N ILE A 223 -33.43 17.50 -24.57
CA ILE A 223 -34.38 16.69 -23.78
C ILE A 223 -33.92 16.61 -22.33
N PHE A 224 -32.62 16.37 -22.09
CA PHE A 224 -32.06 16.33 -20.73
C PHE A 224 -32.34 17.63 -19.98
N ASP A 225 -32.04 18.78 -20.58
CA ASP A 225 -32.22 20.10 -19.97
C ASP A 225 -33.71 20.43 -19.71
N SER A 226 -34.63 19.79 -20.44
CA SER A 226 -36.08 20.02 -20.35
C SER A 226 -36.84 18.90 -19.64
N ALA A 227 -36.15 17.91 -19.10
CA ALA A 227 -36.76 16.71 -18.50
C ALA A 227 -37.71 17.03 -17.35
N GLY A 228 -37.39 18.06 -16.54
CA GLY A 228 -38.23 18.52 -15.45
C GLY A 228 -39.63 18.99 -15.89
N ASN A 229 -39.78 19.44 -17.12
CA ASN A 229 -41.05 19.90 -17.67
C ASN A 229 -41.97 18.75 -18.08
N ALA A 230 -41.45 17.54 -18.24
CA ALA A 230 -42.22 16.39 -18.70
C ALA A 230 -43.29 15.94 -17.70
N GLN A 231 -43.08 16.22 -16.41
CA GLN A 231 -43.94 15.80 -15.32
C GLN A 231 -45.21 16.66 -15.17
N PRO A 232 -46.35 16.07 -14.76
CA PRO A 232 -46.58 14.64 -14.57
C PRO A 232 -46.73 13.90 -15.90
N ASP A 233 -46.19 12.69 -15.98
CA ASP A 233 -46.18 11.82 -17.17
C ASP A 233 -46.67 10.41 -16.80
N ASN A 234 -47.65 9.91 -17.53
CA ASN A 234 -48.23 8.59 -17.27
C ASN A 234 -47.69 7.51 -18.22
N ALA A 235 -46.69 7.83 -19.05
CA ALA A 235 -46.10 6.89 -20.01
C ALA A 235 -44.62 6.60 -19.74
N PHE A 236 -43.93 7.45 -18.97
CA PHE A 236 -42.49 7.35 -18.74
C PHE A 236 -42.08 7.55 -17.28
N ASP A 237 -41.18 6.68 -16.83
CA ASP A 237 -40.41 6.86 -15.61
C ASP A 237 -39.00 7.39 -15.95
N TYR A 238 -38.64 8.52 -15.37
CA TYR A 238 -37.43 9.26 -15.74
C TYR A 238 -36.27 8.94 -14.79
N THR A 239 -35.12 8.54 -15.34
CA THR A 239 -33.84 8.43 -14.61
C THR A 239 -32.86 9.45 -15.17
N LEU A 240 -32.68 10.59 -14.47
CA LEU A 240 -31.68 11.58 -14.83
C LEU A 240 -30.30 11.15 -14.33
N CYS A 241 -29.32 11.11 -15.23
CA CYS A 241 -27.93 10.78 -14.93
C CYS A 241 -27.03 11.96 -15.31
N HIS A 242 -26.51 12.66 -14.30
CA HIS A 242 -25.70 13.86 -14.46
C HIS A 242 -24.22 13.58 -14.76
N ASN A 243 -23.74 12.38 -14.44
CA ASN A 243 -22.34 11.99 -14.61
C ASN A 243 -22.21 10.48 -14.89
N ALA A 244 -21.00 10.02 -15.19
CA ALA A 244 -20.71 8.63 -15.52
C ALA A 244 -21.13 7.67 -14.40
N PHE A 245 -20.86 8.02 -13.13
CA PHE A 245 -21.24 7.18 -12.00
C PHE A 245 -22.75 6.97 -11.91
N GLU A 246 -23.55 8.04 -12.04
CA GLU A 246 -25.01 7.93 -12.05
C GLU A 246 -25.52 7.17 -13.27
N PHE A 247 -24.89 7.33 -14.43
CA PHE A 247 -25.25 6.57 -15.62
C PHE A 247 -25.01 5.07 -15.41
N LEU A 248 -23.85 4.67 -14.89
CA LEU A 248 -23.55 3.25 -14.64
C LEU A 248 -24.42 2.67 -13.51
N SER A 249 -24.57 3.39 -12.39
CA SER A 249 -25.29 2.89 -11.21
C SER A 249 -26.81 2.99 -11.36
N LYS A 250 -27.34 4.19 -11.57
CA LYS A 250 -28.79 4.42 -11.70
C LYS A 250 -29.25 4.03 -13.10
N GLY A 251 -28.60 4.53 -14.14
CA GLY A 251 -29.02 4.29 -15.54
C GLY A 251 -28.97 2.81 -15.93
N LEU A 252 -27.79 2.19 -15.84
CA LEU A 252 -27.56 0.80 -16.26
C LEU A 252 -27.84 -0.23 -15.16
N GLY A 253 -28.00 0.20 -13.90
CA GLY A 253 -28.29 -0.70 -12.78
C GLY A 253 -27.08 -1.48 -12.27
N ILE A 254 -25.85 -1.04 -12.55
CA ILE A 254 -24.64 -1.73 -12.10
C ILE A 254 -24.45 -1.48 -10.59
N ASN A 255 -24.31 -2.57 -9.83
CA ASN A 255 -24.19 -2.49 -8.38
C ASN A 255 -22.76 -2.17 -7.92
N PHE A 256 -22.52 -0.91 -7.58
CA PHE A 256 -21.28 -0.44 -6.93
C PHE A 256 -21.38 -0.33 -5.39
N GLY A 257 -22.36 -0.98 -4.77
CA GLY A 257 -22.50 -1.03 -3.31
C GLY A 257 -22.60 0.37 -2.68
N GLU A 258 -21.79 0.62 -1.64
CA GLU A 258 -21.71 1.90 -0.94
C GLU A 258 -20.68 2.87 -1.55
N LEU A 259 -20.14 2.59 -2.74
CA LEU A 259 -19.22 3.51 -3.39
C LEU A 259 -19.95 4.82 -3.73
N THR A 260 -19.25 5.93 -3.52
CA THR A 260 -19.69 7.28 -3.89
C THR A 260 -18.73 7.85 -4.90
N ALA A 261 -19.24 8.71 -5.78
CA ALA A 261 -18.40 9.45 -6.72
C ALA A 261 -18.17 10.88 -6.22
N GLU A 262 -16.89 11.25 -6.14
CA GLU A 262 -16.43 12.62 -5.95
C GLU A 262 -16.12 13.23 -7.32
N GLU A 263 -16.10 14.56 -7.42
CA GLU A 263 -15.85 15.26 -8.69
C GLU A 263 -14.44 14.94 -9.23
N GLU A 264 -13.45 14.81 -8.36
CA GLU A 264 -12.06 14.52 -8.74
C GLU A 264 -11.87 13.10 -9.31
N ASP A 265 -12.73 12.16 -8.93
CA ASP A 265 -12.68 10.77 -9.40
C ASP A 265 -13.46 10.57 -10.72
N MET A 266 -14.17 11.60 -11.20
CA MET A 266 -15.07 11.47 -12.34
C MET A 266 -14.38 11.05 -13.66
N PRO A 267 -13.16 11.52 -13.98
CA PRO A 267 -12.41 11.01 -15.12
C PRO A 267 -12.16 9.50 -15.06
N PHE A 268 -12.01 8.93 -13.86
CA PHE A 268 -11.84 7.48 -13.69
C PHE A 268 -13.15 6.73 -13.86
N TRP A 269 -14.28 7.30 -13.44
CA TRP A 269 -15.61 6.73 -13.72
C TRP A 269 -15.92 6.72 -15.22
N GLU A 270 -15.59 7.80 -15.94
CA GLU A 270 -15.72 7.87 -17.40
C GLU A 270 -14.81 6.84 -18.09
N GLN A 271 -13.57 6.71 -17.62
CA GLN A 271 -12.66 5.70 -18.13
C GLN A 271 -13.19 4.28 -17.84
N LEU A 272 -13.74 4.02 -16.65
CA LEU A 272 -14.38 2.74 -16.35
C LEU A 272 -15.54 2.49 -17.32
N ALA A 273 -16.44 3.45 -17.49
CA ALA A 273 -17.57 3.36 -18.42
C ALA A 273 -17.13 2.98 -19.85
N SER A 274 -16.08 3.61 -20.36
CA SER A 274 -15.55 3.32 -21.71
C SER A 274 -14.97 1.92 -21.89
N ASN A 275 -14.68 1.20 -20.78
CA ASN A 275 -14.19 -0.17 -20.78
C ASN A 275 -15.30 -1.21 -20.55
N ILE A 276 -16.56 -0.77 -20.41
CA ILE A 276 -17.70 -1.66 -20.15
C ILE A 276 -18.34 -2.06 -21.47
N ASP A 277 -18.45 -3.38 -21.67
CA ASP A 277 -19.45 -3.99 -22.55
C ASP A 277 -20.59 -4.47 -21.68
N ILE A 278 -21.77 -3.84 -21.81
CA ILE A 278 -22.89 -4.06 -20.90
C ILE A 278 -23.48 -5.47 -21.00
N GLU A 279 -23.21 -6.24 -22.07
CA GLU A 279 -23.80 -7.55 -22.26
C GLU A 279 -23.45 -8.53 -21.14
N ASP A 280 -22.15 -8.64 -20.86
CA ASP A 280 -21.54 -9.60 -19.95
C ASP A 280 -20.77 -8.94 -18.79
N PHE A 281 -21.06 -7.66 -18.50
CA PHE A 281 -20.33 -6.94 -17.47
C PHE A 281 -20.67 -7.45 -16.06
N ASP A 282 -19.64 -7.92 -15.38
CA ASP A 282 -19.61 -8.13 -13.93
C ASP A 282 -18.38 -7.40 -13.36
N PHE A 283 -18.60 -6.57 -12.34
CA PHE A 283 -17.56 -5.67 -11.82
C PHE A 283 -16.39 -6.45 -11.21
N GLU A 284 -16.68 -7.52 -10.46
CA GLU A 284 -15.66 -8.38 -9.87
C GLU A 284 -14.84 -9.09 -10.95
N THR A 285 -15.51 -9.68 -11.93
CA THR A 285 -14.87 -10.36 -13.06
C THR A 285 -13.99 -9.41 -13.87
N PHE A 286 -14.45 -8.18 -14.10
CA PHE A 286 -13.67 -7.14 -14.81
C PHE A 286 -12.38 -6.80 -14.05
N VAL A 287 -12.50 -6.52 -12.75
CA VAL A 287 -11.36 -6.15 -11.91
C VAL A 287 -10.34 -7.29 -11.81
N ASN A 288 -10.82 -8.51 -11.56
CA ASN A 288 -9.98 -9.70 -11.46
C ASN A 288 -9.24 -9.99 -12.78
N LYS A 289 -9.90 -9.81 -13.94
CA LYS A 289 -9.25 -9.91 -15.26
C LYS A 289 -8.19 -8.82 -15.45
N ARG A 290 -8.46 -7.58 -15.05
CA ARG A 290 -7.51 -6.47 -15.23
C ARG A 290 -6.23 -6.65 -14.43
N PHE A 291 -6.33 -7.12 -13.19
CA PHE A 291 -5.17 -7.33 -12.32
C PHE A 291 -4.59 -8.75 -12.39
N ASN A 292 -5.16 -9.63 -13.22
CA ASN A 292 -4.76 -11.02 -13.37
C ASN A 292 -4.68 -11.79 -12.02
N THR A 293 -5.68 -11.57 -11.15
CA THR A 293 -5.73 -12.20 -9.83
C THR A 293 -7.17 -12.37 -9.37
N SER A 294 -7.45 -13.43 -8.61
CA SER A 294 -8.75 -13.71 -8.00
C SER A 294 -8.76 -13.49 -6.49
N ASN A 295 -7.70 -12.91 -5.91
CA ASN A 295 -7.52 -12.80 -4.46
C ASN A 295 -7.17 -11.39 -3.98
N LEU A 296 -7.75 -10.37 -4.62
CA LEU A 296 -7.55 -8.96 -4.24
C LEU A 296 -8.14 -8.61 -2.86
N ASN A 297 -8.89 -9.51 -2.25
CA ASN A 297 -9.49 -9.35 -0.92
C ASN A 297 -8.44 -9.47 0.20
N ASN A 298 -7.26 -10.03 -0.13
CA ASN A 298 -6.14 -10.08 0.78
C ASN A 298 -5.40 -8.74 0.83
N SER A 299 -5.23 -8.17 2.02
CA SER A 299 -4.60 -6.86 2.18
C SER A 299 -3.11 -6.82 1.77
N ILE A 300 -2.39 -7.95 1.82
CA ILE A 300 -1.03 -8.06 1.27
C ILE A 300 -1.07 -8.02 -0.26
N ALA A 301 -2.01 -8.75 -0.88
CA ALA A 301 -2.19 -8.74 -2.32
C ALA A 301 -2.56 -7.33 -2.83
N PHE A 302 -3.35 -6.57 -2.06
CA PHE A 302 -3.61 -5.15 -2.33
C PHE A 302 -2.32 -4.33 -2.42
N VAL A 303 -1.41 -4.45 -1.43
CA VAL A 303 -0.13 -3.71 -1.45
C VAL A 303 0.72 -4.11 -2.64
N GLN A 304 0.83 -5.40 -2.94
CA GLN A 304 1.60 -5.89 -4.08
C GLN A 304 1.04 -5.34 -5.41
N THR A 305 -0.27 -5.42 -5.59
CA THR A 305 -0.96 -4.91 -6.80
C THR A 305 -0.80 -3.39 -6.93
N TRP A 306 -0.80 -2.64 -5.83
CA TRP A 306 -0.56 -1.19 -5.82
C TRP A 306 0.82 -0.80 -6.39
N PHE A 307 1.83 -1.64 -6.17
CA PHE A 307 3.18 -1.41 -6.71
C PHE A 307 3.36 -1.95 -8.12
N GLU A 308 2.63 -3.00 -8.49
CA GLU A 308 2.62 -3.52 -9.86
C GLU A 308 1.97 -2.53 -10.84
N TYR A 309 0.87 -1.89 -10.43
CA TYR A 309 0.13 -0.94 -11.28
C TYR A 309 0.28 0.49 -10.76
N MET A 310 1.11 1.28 -11.46
CA MET A 310 1.48 2.63 -11.02
C MET A 310 0.60 3.76 -11.59
N ASP A 311 -0.26 3.47 -12.57
CA ASP A 311 -1.14 4.46 -13.18
C ASP A 311 -2.33 4.82 -12.26
N GLY A 312 -2.82 6.06 -12.40
CA GLY A 312 -3.89 6.60 -11.54
C GLY A 312 -5.18 5.80 -11.63
N PHE A 313 -5.60 5.40 -12.84
CA PHE A 313 -6.84 4.65 -13.03
C PHE A 313 -6.80 3.28 -12.38
N SER A 314 -5.71 2.52 -12.56
CA SER A 314 -5.55 1.21 -11.91
C SER A 314 -5.56 1.31 -10.40
N ARG A 315 -4.87 2.31 -9.82
CA ARG A 315 -4.87 2.51 -8.36
C ARG A 315 -6.22 2.93 -7.81
N TRP A 316 -6.92 3.82 -8.53
CA TRP A 316 -8.29 4.19 -8.21
C TRP A 316 -9.21 2.97 -8.27
N LEU A 317 -9.13 2.15 -9.33
CA LEU A 317 -9.96 0.96 -9.50
C LEU A 317 -9.69 -0.09 -8.41
N LEU A 318 -8.41 -0.32 -8.07
CA LEU A 318 -8.01 -1.23 -7.00
C LEU A 318 -8.57 -0.77 -5.64
N LYS A 319 -8.46 0.53 -5.33
CA LYS A 319 -9.04 1.15 -4.13
C LYS A 319 -10.56 0.98 -4.13
N SER A 320 -11.25 1.32 -5.21
CA SER A 320 -12.71 1.25 -5.35
C SER A 320 -13.20 -0.19 -5.21
N TYR A 321 -12.55 -1.15 -5.84
CA TYR A 321 -12.87 -2.57 -5.71
C TYR A 321 -12.69 -3.06 -4.27
N PHE A 322 -11.57 -2.71 -3.62
CA PHE A 322 -11.32 -3.13 -2.24
C PHE A 322 -12.37 -2.57 -1.27
N LEU A 323 -12.81 -1.32 -1.49
CA LEU A 323 -13.89 -0.70 -0.72
C LEU A 323 -15.25 -1.33 -1.00
N TRP A 324 -15.55 -1.62 -2.27
CA TRP A 324 -16.79 -2.26 -2.71
C TRP A 324 -16.97 -3.67 -2.13
N ASN A 325 -15.92 -4.49 -2.16
CA ASN A 325 -16.02 -5.88 -1.72
C ASN A 325 -15.89 -6.06 -0.18
N SER A 326 -15.54 -5.00 0.55
CA SER A 326 -15.34 -5.08 1.99
C SER A 326 -16.65 -4.99 2.75
N THR A 327 -17.12 -6.13 3.28
CA THR A 327 -18.34 -6.20 4.11
C THR A 327 -18.15 -5.66 5.53
N THR A 328 -16.92 -5.64 6.04
CA THR A 328 -16.59 -5.14 7.39
C THR A 328 -15.45 -4.12 7.34
N PRO A 329 -15.57 -2.97 8.03
CA PRO A 329 -14.52 -1.96 8.04
C PRO A 329 -13.23 -2.44 8.73
N THR A 330 -12.22 -2.78 7.93
CA THR A 330 -10.83 -3.02 8.39
C THR A 330 -10.04 -1.72 8.50
N TYR A 331 -8.89 -1.74 9.17
CA TYR A 331 -7.98 -0.59 9.20
C TYR A 331 -7.63 -0.07 7.79
N LEU A 332 -7.32 -0.96 6.85
CA LEU A 332 -7.03 -0.58 5.46
C LEU A 332 -8.23 0.13 4.82
N THR A 333 -9.45 -0.40 4.94
CA THR A 333 -10.64 0.25 4.34
C THR A 333 -10.90 1.64 4.92
N ARG A 334 -10.70 1.85 6.23
CA ARG A 334 -10.81 3.18 6.85
C ARG A 334 -9.77 4.14 6.32
N VAL A 335 -8.54 3.68 6.08
CA VAL A 335 -7.48 4.49 5.46
C VAL A 335 -7.80 4.79 4.00
N LEU A 336 -8.28 3.81 3.22
CA LEU A 336 -8.63 4.00 1.81
C LEU A 336 -9.77 5.01 1.65
N ARG A 337 -10.79 5.02 2.52
CA ARG A 337 -11.86 6.04 2.50
C ARG A 337 -11.32 7.46 2.69
N ASN A 338 -10.26 7.62 3.49
CA ASN A 338 -9.63 8.92 3.74
C ASN A 338 -8.55 9.30 2.71
N CYS A 339 -8.03 8.33 1.96
CA CYS A 339 -7.02 8.55 0.93
C CYS A 339 -7.66 9.13 -0.34
N LYS A 340 -7.56 10.44 -0.53
CA LYS A 340 -8.16 11.13 -1.69
C LYS A 340 -7.33 11.06 -2.97
N THR A 341 -6.05 10.71 -2.87
CA THR A 341 -5.14 10.63 -4.02
C THR A 341 -4.75 9.18 -4.33
N GLN A 342 -4.15 8.98 -5.51
CA GLN A 342 -3.57 7.72 -5.97
C GLN A 342 -2.03 7.68 -5.73
N SER A 343 -1.55 8.57 -4.85
CA SER A 343 -0.15 8.69 -4.47
C SER A 343 0.24 7.62 -3.47
N THR A 344 1.35 6.91 -3.76
CA THR A 344 1.97 5.99 -2.80
C THR A 344 2.32 6.72 -1.50
N SER A 345 2.93 7.90 -1.59
CA SER A 345 3.35 8.66 -0.41
C SER A 345 2.16 9.01 0.49
N ASP A 346 1.02 9.40 -0.08
CA ASP A 346 -0.15 9.81 0.69
C ASP A 346 -0.83 8.60 1.35
N LEU A 347 -1.06 7.52 0.59
CA LEU A 347 -1.64 6.29 1.11
C LEU A 347 -0.83 5.74 2.28
N PHE A 348 0.49 5.62 2.12
CA PHE A 348 1.34 5.05 3.17
C PHE A 348 1.58 6.03 4.32
N SER A 349 1.51 7.35 4.10
CA SER A 349 1.47 8.34 5.17
C SER A 349 0.20 8.21 6.02
N LEU A 350 -0.96 7.98 5.40
CA LEU A 350 -2.21 7.73 6.13
C LEU A 350 -2.18 6.38 6.86
N LEU A 351 -1.71 5.31 6.22
CA LEU A 351 -1.47 4.01 6.88
C LEU A 351 -0.51 4.12 8.06
N ALA A 352 0.49 5.01 7.99
CA ALA A 352 1.43 5.22 9.08
C ALA A 352 0.81 6.02 10.24
N THR A 353 -0.07 6.98 9.97
CA THR A 353 -0.48 7.97 10.98
C THR A 353 -1.90 7.85 11.50
N GLN A 354 -2.85 7.32 10.72
CA GLN A 354 -4.28 7.33 11.08
C GLN A 354 -4.56 6.51 12.35
N VAL A 355 -3.74 5.48 12.62
CA VAL A 355 -3.89 4.64 13.82
C VAL A 355 -3.75 5.42 15.13
N PHE A 356 -3.11 6.59 15.11
CA PHE A 356 -2.93 7.44 16.29
C PHE A 356 -4.13 8.34 16.61
N ASP A 357 -5.11 8.37 15.71
CA ASP A 357 -6.32 9.17 15.82
C ASP A 357 -7.57 8.27 15.98
N GLU A 358 -7.36 6.95 16.14
CA GLU A 358 -8.40 5.95 16.37
C GLU A 358 -8.26 5.34 17.78
N PRO A 359 -9.34 4.79 18.36
CA PRO A 359 -9.25 3.97 19.56
C PRO A 359 -8.28 2.80 19.38
N GLN A 360 -7.62 2.38 20.46
CA GLN A 360 -6.70 1.25 20.39
C GLN A 360 -7.44 -0.03 19.96
N ASP A 361 -6.96 -0.64 18.87
CA ASP A 361 -7.43 -1.92 18.36
C ASP A 361 -6.24 -2.77 17.91
N GLU A 362 -6.05 -3.91 18.58
CA GLU A 362 -4.94 -4.83 18.30
C GLU A 362 -5.03 -5.43 16.89
N ALA A 363 -6.24 -5.63 16.35
CA ALA A 363 -6.41 -6.12 14.97
C ALA A 363 -5.93 -5.08 13.94
N SER A 364 -6.28 -3.81 14.14
CA SER A 364 -5.82 -2.70 13.32
C SER A 364 -4.31 -2.50 13.41
N LEU A 365 -3.71 -2.58 14.60
CA LEU A 365 -2.25 -2.49 14.79
C LEU A 365 -1.53 -3.62 14.06
N LYS A 366 -2.02 -4.85 14.19
CA LYS A 366 -1.46 -6.01 13.49
C LYS A 366 -1.55 -5.86 11.97
N LEU A 367 -2.72 -5.49 11.44
CA LEU A 367 -2.92 -5.28 10.01
C LEU A 367 -2.01 -4.15 9.49
N ARG A 368 -1.96 -3.00 10.18
CA ARG A 368 -1.06 -1.89 9.85
C ARG A 368 0.39 -2.35 9.75
N ARG A 369 0.88 -3.11 10.73
CA ARG A 369 2.26 -3.60 10.75
C ARG A 369 2.55 -4.55 9.59
N ILE A 370 1.62 -5.43 9.24
CA ILE A 370 1.75 -6.31 8.08
C ILE A 370 1.85 -5.50 6.78
N LEU A 371 0.96 -4.50 6.61
CA LEU A 371 0.92 -3.67 5.40
C LEU A 371 2.18 -2.82 5.24
N LEU A 372 2.64 -2.17 6.31
CA LEU A 372 3.85 -1.35 6.27
C LEU A 372 5.12 -2.20 6.10
N LYS A 373 5.15 -3.42 6.66
CA LYS A 373 6.23 -4.37 6.40
C LYS A 373 6.27 -4.84 4.94
N GLU A 374 5.12 -5.07 4.33
CA GLU A 374 5.07 -5.40 2.90
C GLU A 374 5.53 -4.19 2.06
N ALA A 375 5.10 -2.98 2.42
CA ALA A 375 5.48 -1.73 1.76
C ALA A 375 7.00 -1.45 1.82
N GLN A 376 7.67 -1.79 2.93
CA GLN A 376 9.13 -1.66 3.06
C GLN A 376 9.89 -2.41 1.96
N LYS A 377 9.38 -3.55 1.46
CA LYS A 377 10.02 -4.30 0.37
C LYS A 377 10.12 -3.51 -0.94
N TYR A 378 9.27 -2.49 -1.09
CA TYR A 378 9.23 -1.59 -2.24
C TYR A 378 9.88 -0.22 -1.94
N ASN A 379 10.66 -0.12 -0.85
CA ASN A 379 11.38 1.10 -0.43
C ASN A 379 10.49 2.33 -0.27
N VAL A 380 9.25 2.12 0.21
CA VAL A 380 8.27 3.20 0.41
C VAL A 380 8.81 4.31 1.30
N GLN A 381 8.62 5.54 0.83
CA GLN A 381 8.86 6.75 1.61
C GLN A 381 7.52 7.40 1.95
N ILE A 382 7.33 7.75 3.21
CA ILE A 382 6.21 8.57 3.65
C ILE A 382 6.62 10.04 3.67
N THR A 383 5.64 10.95 3.75
CA THR A 383 5.95 12.37 3.84
C THR A 383 6.71 12.69 5.13
N HIS A 384 7.60 13.69 5.09
CA HIS A 384 8.33 14.15 6.26
C HIS A 384 7.39 14.57 7.42
N LEU A 385 6.25 15.19 7.11
CA LEU A 385 5.24 15.54 8.12
C LEU A 385 4.62 14.30 8.78
N ALA A 386 4.35 13.25 8.01
CA ALA A 386 3.85 11.99 8.55
C ALA A 386 4.88 11.33 9.47
N GLU A 387 6.16 11.28 9.08
CA GLU A 387 7.24 10.75 9.93
C GLU A 387 7.38 11.55 11.23
N GLN A 388 7.34 12.88 11.16
CA GLN A 388 7.34 13.74 12.36
C GLN A 388 6.16 13.43 13.29
N LYS A 389 4.97 13.22 12.73
CA LYS A 389 3.77 12.83 13.50
C LYS A 389 3.96 11.45 14.15
N VAL A 390 4.47 10.44 13.42
CA VAL A 390 4.78 9.11 13.98
C VAL A 390 5.74 9.26 15.16
N LYS A 391 6.87 9.96 14.97
CA LYS A 391 7.88 10.18 16.01
C LYS A 391 7.27 10.87 17.24
N ALA A 392 6.54 11.96 17.05
CA ALA A 392 5.95 12.72 18.14
C ALA A 392 4.95 11.89 18.95
N LYS A 393 4.07 11.12 18.28
CA LYS A 393 3.10 10.25 18.94
C LYS A 393 3.77 9.12 19.73
N LEU A 394 4.80 8.47 19.15
CA LEU A 394 5.56 7.43 19.84
C LEU A 394 6.30 7.97 21.06
N MET A 395 6.95 9.13 20.95
CA MET A 395 7.61 9.79 22.08
C MET A 395 6.62 10.16 23.18
N ALA A 396 5.45 10.70 22.82
CA ALA A 396 4.41 11.05 23.79
C ALA A 396 3.89 9.80 24.54
N MET A 397 3.64 8.70 23.83
CA MET A 397 3.27 7.42 24.45
C MET A 397 4.37 6.86 25.36
N ALA A 398 5.62 6.97 24.96
CA ALA A 398 6.75 6.49 25.73
C ALA A 398 7.02 7.31 27.00
N ALA A 399 6.68 8.61 26.98
CA ALA A 399 6.83 9.53 28.10
C ALA A 399 5.66 9.46 29.10
N ASP A 400 4.53 8.88 28.71
CA ASP A 400 3.37 8.67 29.58
C ASP A 400 3.71 7.63 30.68
N PRO A 401 3.66 8.01 31.98
CA PRO A 401 3.99 7.13 33.10
C PRO A 401 3.16 5.84 33.19
N GLU A 402 1.93 5.84 32.68
CA GLU A 402 1.04 4.66 32.71
C GLU A 402 1.30 3.70 31.55
N ARG A 403 1.97 4.16 30.48
CA ARG A 403 2.16 3.41 29.23
C ARG A 403 3.61 2.99 29.01
N GLY A 404 4.53 3.95 29.01
CA GLY A 404 5.95 3.73 28.77
C GLY A 404 6.32 3.21 27.37
N CYS A 405 7.58 2.84 27.19
CA CYS A 405 8.16 2.45 25.90
C CYS A 405 7.53 1.17 25.33
N TYR A 406 7.25 0.15 26.16
CA TYR A 406 6.62 -1.10 25.71
C TYR A 406 5.23 -0.88 25.10
N TYR A 407 4.46 0.06 25.64
CA TYR A 407 3.17 0.43 25.04
C TYR A 407 3.37 1.12 23.68
N ALA A 408 4.32 2.07 23.58
CA ALA A 408 4.65 2.72 22.32
C ALA A 408 5.13 1.73 21.24
N MET A 409 5.87 0.69 21.63
CA MET A 409 6.33 -0.37 20.70
C MET A 409 5.18 -1.10 20.00
N LYS A 410 3.98 -1.16 20.57
CA LYS A 410 2.80 -1.74 19.89
C LYS A 410 2.44 -1.01 18.60
N TYR A 411 2.80 0.27 18.50
CA TYR A 411 2.52 1.13 17.35
C TYR A 411 3.70 1.23 16.38
N MET A 412 4.86 0.66 16.71
CA MET A 412 6.05 0.69 15.84
C MET A 412 5.98 -0.33 14.71
N THR A 413 6.55 0.04 13.57
CA THR A 413 6.56 -0.75 12.33
C THR A 413 7.91 -0.84 11.64
N SER A 414 8.88 -0.02 12.06
CA SER A 414 10.23 0.17 11.49
C SER A 414 10.31 0.77 10.10
N LEU A 415 9.19 1.30 9.57
CA LEU A 415 9.13 1.93 8.25
C LEU A 415 10.05 3.15 8.16
N THR A 416 10.13 3.93 9.23
CA THR A 416 10.83 5.23 9.23
C THR A 416 12.17 5.18 9.97
N LEU A 417 13.09 6.06 9.57
CA LEU A 417 14.36 6.24 10.29
C LEU A 417 14.12 6.72 11.71
N SER A 418 13.12 7.58 11.93
CA SER A 418 12.75 8.04 13.26
C SER A 418 12.35 6.92 14.21
N GLU A 419 11.62 5.91 13.74
CA GLU A 419 11.31 4.71 14.55
C GLU A 419 12.59 3.93 14.90
N GLN A 420 13.53 3.78 13.96
CA GLN A 420 14.81 3.10 14.19
C GLN A 420 15.69 3.83 15.20
N TYR A 421 15.73 5.16 15.14
CA TYR A 421 16.41 6.00 16.13
C TYR A 421 15.84 5.79 17.53
N LEU A 422 14.52 5.84 17.68
CA LEU A 422 13.85 5.61 18.97
C LEU A 422 14.14 4.21 19.53
N MET A 423 14.08 3.17 18.69
CA MET A 423 14.41 1.81 19.13
C MET A 423 15.86 1.69 19.60
N THR A 424 16.81 2.29 18.87
CA THR A 424 18.23 2.31 19.24
C THR A 424 18.44 3.01 20.57
N GLU A 425 17.81 4.18 20.75
CA GLU A 425 17.87 4.94 22.01
C GLU A 425 17.26 4.18 23.18
N TRP A 426 16.09 3.56 23.00
CA TRP A 426 15.41 2.85 24.08
C TRP A 426 16.14 1.58 24.50
N VAL A 427 16.74 0.85 23.55
CA VAL A 427 17.63 -0.28 23.87
C VAL A 427 18.88 0.22 24.60
N GLY A 428 19.54 1.25 24.08
CA GLY A 428 20.74 1.82 24.70
C GLY A 428 20.51 2.38 26.11
N GLN A 429 19.31 2.88 26.38
CA GLN A 429 18.90 3.37 27.71
C GLN A 429 18.39 2.27 28.64
N GLY A 430 18.28 1.02 28.18
CA GLY A 430 17.70 -0.09 28.95
C GLY A 430 16.20 0.07 29.24
N LYS A 431 15.49 0.86 28.42
CA LYS A 431 14.02 1.04 28.54
C LYS A 431 13.23 -0.11 27.93
N ILE A 432 13.85 -0.86 27.02
CA ILE A 432 13.32 -2.06 26.36
C ILE A 432 14.43 -3.10 26.23
N ASP A 433 14.08 -4.39 26.16
CA ASP A 433 15.06 -5.45 25.96
C ASP A 433 15.43 -5.60 24.46
N VAL A 434 16.66 -6.05 24.20
CA VAL A 434 17.15 -6.33 22.83
C VAL A 434 16.24 -7.31 22.08
N LYS A 435 15.66 -8.31 22.77
CA LYS A 435 14.75 -9.30 22.18
C LYS A 435 13.47 -8.66 21.60
N ASP A 436 13.02 -7.53 22.13
CA ASP A 436 11.75 -6.91 21.73
C ASP A 436 11.85 -6.26 20.36
N ILE A 437 13.06 -5.90 19.92
CA ILE A 437 13.32 -5.33 18.60
C ILE A 437 13.61 -6.38 17.53
N GLN A 438 13.70 -7.67 17.87
CA GLN A 438 14.09 -8.73 16.92
C GLN A 438 13.29 -8.71 15.61
N THR A 439 11.98 -8.47 15.70
CA THR A 439 11.09 -8.41 14.53
C THR A 439 11.04 -7.03 13.87
N LEU A 440 11.24 -5.94 14.63
CA LEU A 440 11.16 -4.57 14.11
C LEU A 440 12.47 -4.13 13.46
N MET A 441 13.59 -4.42 14.10
CA MET A 441 14.91 -3.97 13.70
C MET A 441 15.92 -5.14 13.81
N PRO A 442 15.78 -6.16 12.93
CA PRO A 442 16.60 -7.37 12.98
C PRO A 442 18.09 -7.10 12.80
N SER A 443 18.47 -6.01 12.11
CA SER A 443 19.87 -5.60 11.93
C SER A 443 20.53 -5.25 13.27
N LEU A 444 19.93 -4.34 14.04
CA LEU A 444 20.42 -3.96 15.37
C LEU A 444 20.36 -5.14 16.35
N TYR A 445 19.29 -5.94 16.32
CA TYR A 445 19.20 -7.17 17.12
C TYR A 445 20.39 -8.10 16.85
N SER A 446 20.75 -8.29 15.57
CA SER A 446 21.85 -9.17 15.18
C SER A 446 23.22 -8.59 15.55
N TYR A 447 23.39 -7.26 15.51
CA TYR A 447 24.62 -6.59 15.96
C TYR A 447 24.84 -6.72 17.48
N LEU A 448 23.76 -6.70 18.26
CA LEU A 448 23.79 -6.91 19.71
C LEU A 448 23.79 -8.39 20.13
N ALA A 449 23.76 -9.32 19.16
CA ALA A 449 23.83 -10.74 19.49
C ALA A 449 25.20 -11.09 20.08
N PRO A 450 25.29 -12.11 20.96
CA PRO A 450 26.56 -12.54 21.51
C PRO A 450 27.58 -12.89 20.42
N LEU A 451 28.83 -12.44 20.61
CA LEU A 451 29.92 -12.64 19.64
C LEU A 451 30.11 -14.13 19.29
N GLY A 452 30.00 -15.02 20.28
CA GLY A 452 29.84 -16.46 20.05
C GLY A 452 31.06 -17.17 19.47
N ILE A 453 32.24 -16.54 19.49
CA ILE A 453 33.47 -17.11 18.93
C ILE A 453 34.07 -18.13 19.89
N GLN A 454 34.38 -19.31 19.34
CA GLN A 454 35.03 -20.41 20.05
C GLN A 454 36.53 -20.14 20.22
N LEU A 455 36.88 -19.33 21.22
CA LEU A 455 38.28 -19.10 21.61
C LEU A 455 38.71 -20.08 22.71
N GLY A 456 40.02 -20.31 22.85
CA GLY A 456 40.56 -21.11 23.95
C GLY A 456 40.21 -20.51 25.31
N ASN A 457 40.22 -21.33 26.37
CA ASN A 457 39.78 -20.97 27.72
C ASN A 457 40.36 -19.65 28.27
N SER A 458 41.58 -19.29 27.89
CA SER A 458 42.25 -18.05 28.33
C SER A 458 41.67 -16.76 27.72
N PHE A 459 40.78 -16.87 26.73
CA PHE A 459 40.26 -15.75 25.94
C PHE A 459 38.73 -15.59 26.04
N THR A 460 38.08 -16.27 26.98
CA THR A 460 36.64 -16.16 27.21
C THR A 460 36.19 -14.71 27.47
N TRP A 461 37.06 -13.90 28.09
CA TRP A 461 36.84 -12.49 28.35
C TRP A 461 36.56 -11.65 27.09
N ILE A 462 36.98 -12.07 25.90
CA ILE A 462 36.74 -11.32 24.65
C ILE A 462 35.25 -11.29 24.33
N ASN A 463 34.54 -12.39 24.54
CA ASN A 463 33.09 -12.41 24.34
C ASN A 463 32.38 -11.44 25.29
N ASP A 464 32.83 -11.38 26.55
CA ASP A 464 32.29 -10.44 27.54
C ASP A 464 32.64 -8.98 27.19
N TYR A 465 33.89 -8.72 26.79
CA TYR A 465 34.36 -7.41 26.38
C TYR A 465 33.54 -6.85 25.23
N PHE A 466 33.35 -7.63 24.17
CA PHE A 466 32.62 -7.17 22.99
C PHE A 466 31.11 -7.05 23.24
N ARG A 467 30.53 -7.86 24.13
CA ARG A 467 29.16 -7.62 24.62
C ARG A 467 29.06 -6.26 25.29
N GLU A 468 29.96 -5.95 26.23
CA GLU A 468 29.93 -4.63 26.90
C GLU A 468 30.25 -3.50 25.92
N TYR A 469 31.13 -3.70 24.94
CA TYR A 469 31.48 -2.72 23.93
C TYR A 469 30.30 -2.36 23.03
N THR A 470 29.63 -3.34 22.44
CA THR A 470 28.47 -3.08 21.56
C THR A 470 27.34 -2.43 22.33
N HIS A 471 27.04 -2.91 23.55
CA HIS A 471 26.06 -2.24 24.43
C HIS A 471 26.46 -0.80 24.76
N SER A 472 27.74 -0.51 25.01
CA SER A 472 28.23 0.85 25.26
C SER A 472 28.12 1.74 24.02
N LYS A 473 28.39 1.20 22.83
CA LYS A 473 28.23 1.90 21.54
C LYS A 473 26.77 2.27 21.33
N ILE A 474 25.85 1.32 21.51
CA ILE A 474 24.40 1.55 21.36
C ILE A 474 23.85 2.49 22.43
N ALA A 475 24.32 2.40 23.68
CA ALA A 475 23.96 3.34 24.74
C ALA A 475 24.59 4.74 24.56
N ASN A 476 25.56 4.87 23.66
CA ASN A 476 26.42 6.03 23.49
C ASN A 476 26.92 6.57 24.83
N LYS A 477 27.43 5.65 25.66
CA LYS A 477 27.90 5.93 27.02
C LYS A 477 29.05 5.01 27.36
N ALA A 478 30.01 5.53 28.11
CA ALA A 478 31.05 4.69 28.69
C ALA A 478 30.51 3.79 29.81
N ASN A 479 30.68 2.49 29.65
CA ASN A 479 30.33 1.46 30.61
C ASN A 479 31.51 1.17 31.55
N ASP A 480 31.23 1.12 32.86
CA ASP A 480 32.27 0.89 33.87
C ASP A 480 32.85 -0.53 33.83
N SER A 481 32.05 -1.55 33.48
CA SER A 481 32.51 -2.92 33.26
C SER A 481 33.49 -2.99 32.10
N LEU A 482 33.17 -2.35 30.97
CA LEU A 482 34.07 -2.26 29.81
C LEU A 482 35.39 -1.59 30.18
N ARG A 483 35.33 -0.46 30.89
CA ARG A 483 36.51 0.27 31.36
C ARG A 483 37.37 -0.58 32.29
N GLN A 484 36.76 -1.33 33.21
CA GLN A 484 37.47 -2.20 34.13
C GLN A 484 38.18 -3.34 33.39
N MET A 485 37.48 -4.01 32.47
CA MET A 485 38.09 -5.05 31.62
C MET A 485 39.26 -4.49 30.80
N LEU A 486 39.12 -3.32 30.19
CA LEU A 486 40.20 -2.69 29.43
C LEU A 486 41.38 -2.32 30.34
N LYS A 487 41.12 -1.77 31.53
CA LYS A 487 42.15 -1.41 32.51
C LYS A 487 42.94 -2.62 32.97
N GLU A 488 42.32 -3.79 33.08
CA GLU A 488 43.00 -5.04 33.42
C GLU A 488 43.83 -5.58 32.26
N ARG A 489 43.24 -5.64 31.05
CA ARG A 489 43.86 -6.26 29.87
C ARG A 489 44.95 -5.39 29.23
N ASN A 490 44.81 -4.08 29.34
CA ASN A 490 45.74 -3.09 28.79
C ASN A 490 46.33 -2.19 29.89
N ALA A 491 46.51 -2.72 31.11
CA ALA A 491 47.12 -2.01 32.24
C ALA A 491 48.53 -1.45 31.93
N SER A 492 49.28 -2.15 31.09
CA SER A 492 50.63 -1.82 30.65
C SER A 492 50.88 -2.42 29.26
N GLN A 493 52.00 -2.03 28.64
CA GLN A 493 52.48 -2.65 27.41
C GLN A 493 52.59 -4.19 27.55
N SER A 494 53.15 -4.67 28.66
CA SER A 494 53.33 -6.11 28.89
C SER A 494 52.03 -6.89 29.02
N THR A 495 50.99 -6.35 29.67
CA THR A 495 49.71 -7.06 29.80
C THR A 495 48.96 -7.08 28.47
N PHE A 496 49.06 -6.01 27.69
CA PHE A 496 48.53 -5.94 26.33
C PHE A 496 49.19 -6.97 25.40
N GLU A 497 50.53 -6.97 25.33
CA GLU A 497 51.31 -7.89 24.49
C GLU A 497 51.01 -9.36 24.86
N ALA A 498 50.85 -9.67 26.16
CA ALA A 498 50.58 -11.04 26.62
C ALA A 498 49.33 -11.68 25.99
N TRP A 499 48.24 -10.92 25.82
CA TRP A 499 47.05 -11.45 25.15
C TRP A 499 47.11 -11.26 23.63
N ARG A 500 47.64 -10.14 23.14
CA ARG A 500 47.69 -9.81 21.71
C ARG A 500 48.58 -10.78 20.94
N ASP A 501 49.75 -11.13 21.47
CA ASP A 501 50.72 -12.01 20.79
C ASP A 501 50.24 -13.47 20.73
N SER A 502 49.18 -13.80 21.46
CA SER A 502 48.50 -15.09 21.33
C SER A 502 47.61 -15.17 20.08
N PHE A 503 47.31 -14.04 19.43
CA PHE A 503 46.57 -13.98 18.17
C PHE A 503 47.53 -13.92 16.98
N LYS A 504 47.13 -14.57 15.90
CA LYS A 504 47.86 -14.52 14.63
C LYS A 504 47.35 -13.36 13.78
N THR A 505 48.22 -12.83 12.93
CA THR A 505 47.81 -11.83 11.92
C THR A 505 47.02 -12.49 10.80
N VAL A 506 46.30 -11.69 10.00
CA VAL A 506 45.60 -12.17 8.80
C VAL A 506 46.53 -12.91 7.86
N LYS A 507 47.71 -12.34 7.61
CA LYS A 507 48.74 -12.93 6.76
C LYS A 507 49.17 -14.31 7.27
N THR A 508 49.32 -14.47 8.59
CA THR A 508 49.73 -15.76 9.19
C THR A 508 48.62 -16.80 9.13
N ILE A 509 47.36 -16.41 9.38
CA ILE A 509 46.21 -17.34 9.35
C ILE A 509 45.95 -17.85 7.93
N LEU A 510 46.04 -16.97 6.94
CA LEU A 510 45.73 -17.28 5.54
C LEU A 510 46.96 -17.69 4.72
N TYR A 511 48.11 -17.84 5.36
CA TYR A 511 49.35 -18.25 4.69
C TYR A 511 49.14 -19.60 3.98
N ASN A 512 49.47 -19.66 2.69
CA ASN A 512 49.34 -20.84 1.82
C ASN A 512 47.91 -21.40 1.66
N ARG A 513 46.85 -20.63 1.94
CA ARG A 513 45.47 -21.02 1.63
C ARG A 513 45.19 -20.91 0.13
N GLN A 514 45.50 -21.98 -0.62
CA GLN A 514 45.28 -22.06 -2.07
C GLN A 514 43.82 -22.30 -2.47
N ASP A 515 42.96 -22.64 -1.51
CA ASP A 515 41.52 -22.85 -1.73
C ASP A 515 40.72 -21.55 -1.78
N ILE A 516 41.31 -20.41 -1.43
CA ILE A 516 40.65 -19.09 -1.47
C ILE A 516 40.94 -18.44 -2.82
N ASP A 517 39.90 -18.14 -3.58
CA ASP A 517 40.01 -17.59 -4.93
C ASP A 517 40.08 -16.05 -4.94
N LEU A 518 39.35 -15.40 -4.03
CA LEU A 518 39.22 -13.94 -3.97
C LEU A 518 39.34 -13.41 -2.53
N TYR A 519 39.96 -12.24 -2.42
CA TYR A 519 40.12 -11.51 -1.17
C TYR A 519 39.50 -10.12 -1.29
N TYR A 520 38.57 -9.84 -0.40
CA TYR A 520 37.93 -8.54 -0.27
C TYR A 520 38.34 -7.89 1.05
N TRP A 521 38.75 -6.64 1.00
CA TRP A 521 39.16 -5.86 2.15
C TRP A 521 38.07 -4.84 2.51
N ILE A 522 37.66 -4.86 3.78
CA ILE A 522 36.79 -3.83 4.36
C ILE A 522 37.61 -3.00 5.34
N ASP A 523 37.73 -1.71 5.04
CA ASP A 523 38.52 -0.74 5.81
C ASP A 523 37.77 -0.34 7.10
N GLY A 524 38.37 -0.60 8.26
CA GLY A 524 37.79 -0.29 9.57
C GLY A 524 36.79 -1.32 10.13
N LEU A 525 36.86 -2.60 9.72
CA LEU A 525 35.96 -3.65 10.22
C LEU A 525 36.52 -4.37 11.47
N GLY A 526 35.90 -4.19 12.63
CA GLY A 526 36.21 -4.89 13.87
C GLY A 526 35.45 -6.22 14.05
N ILE A 527 35.84 -7.04 15.04
CA ILE A 527 35.14 -8.31 15.31
C ILE A 527 33.75 -8.13 15.92
N ASP A 528 33.40 -6.94 16.41
CA ASP A 528 32.06 -6.62 16.91
C ASP A 528 30.96 -6.85 15.87
N TRP A 529 31.31 -6.79 14.58
CA TRP A 529 30.39 -6.98 13.48
C TRP A 529 30.09 -8.44 13.12
N ILE A 530 30.86 -9.41 13.63
CA ILE A 530 30.74 -10.83 13.24
C ILE A 530 29.30 -11.36 13.38
N PRO A 531 28.56 -11.11 14.48
CA PRO A 531 27.21 -11.63 14.63
C PRO A 531 26.24 -11.05 13.58
N PHE A 532 26.34 -9.75 13.30
CA PHE A 532 25.53 -9.11 12.26
C PHE A 532 25.87 -9.64 10.86
N ILE A 533 27.15 -9.70 10.51
CA ILE A 533 27.62 -10.19 9.21
C ILE A 533 27.20 -11.65 8.98
N THR A 534 27.28 -12.48 10.01
CA THR A 534 26.80 -13.88 9.95
C THR A 534 25.34 -13.93 9.52
N LYS A 535 24.49 -13.03 10.04
CA LYS A 535 23.08 -12.91 9.64
C LYS A 535 22.88 -12.34 8.26
N VAL A 536 23.74 -11.41 7.81
CA VAL A 536 23.72 -10.93 6.41
C VAL A 536 24.03 -12.07 5.44
N ILE A 537 25.08 -12.85 5.69
CA ILE A 537 25.44 -14.01 4.86
C ILE A 537 24.34 -15.07 4.87
N GLU A 538 23.67 -15.31 6.01
CA GLU A 538 22.54 -16.25 6.09
C GLU A 538 21.39 -15.90 5.13
N LYS A 539 21.16 -14.61 4.83
CA LYS A 539 20.13 -14.18 3.85
C LYS A 539 20.46 -14.67 2.43
N HIS A 540 21.73 -14.85 2.11
CA HIS A 540 22.21 -15.34 0.82
C HIS A 540 22.30 -16.88 0.72
N ARG A 541 21.81 -17.62 1.73
CA ARG A 541 21.71 -19.10 1.63
C ARG A 541 20.81 -19.55 0.49
N VAL A 542 19.80 -18.76 0.15
CA VAL A 542 18.92 -19.02 -1.00
C VAL A 542 19.65 -18.91 -2.35
N ASP A 543 20.74 -18.13 -2.37
CA ASP A 543 21.64 -17.98 -3.51
C ASP A 543 22.73 -19.08 -3.53
N GLY A 544 22.65 -20.06 -2.64
CA GLY A 544 23.61 -21.16 -2.51
C GLY A 544 24.89 -20.80 -1.77
N LEU A 545 24.96 -19.66 -1.10
CA LEU A 545 26.12 -19.21 -0.33
C LEU A 545 26.08 -19.64 1.13
N TYR A 546 27.23 -20.13 1.63
CA TYR A 546 27.38 -20.56 3.01
C TYR A 546 28.57 -19.87 3.67
N LEU A 547 28.36 -19.45 4.91
CA LEU A 547 29.47 -19.12 5.81
C LEU A 547 30.23 -20.42 6.13
N ASN A 548 31.53 -20.45 5.84
CA ASN A 548 32.38 -21.62 6.06
C ASN A 548 33.25 -21.49 7.30
N GLU A 549 33.95 -20.37 7.44
CA GLU A 549 34.95 -20.19 8.49
C GLU A 549 34.91 -18.75 8.99
N VAL A 550 35.00 -18.57 10.31
CA VAL A 550 35.27 -17.27 10.94
C VAL A 550 36.54 -17.40 11.78
N TYR A 551 37.46 -16.45 11.64
CA TYR A 551 38.65 -16.35 12.48
C TYR A 551 38.78 -14.95 13.08
N VAL A 552 39.45 -14.88 14.24
CA VAL A 552 39.88 -13.65 14.86
C VAL A 552 41.38 -13.48 14.62
N ALA A 553 41.75 -12.40 13.95
CA ALA A 553 43.13 -12.01 13.73
C ALA A 553 43.48 -10.76 14.55
N THR A 554 44.78 -10.45 14.63
CA THR A 554 45.26 -9.19 15.19
C THR A 554 45.89 -8.28 14.13
N ALA A 555 45.57 -6.99 14.21
CA ALA A 555 46.20 -5.92 13.46
C ALA A 555 47.64 -5.64 13.96
N GLN A 556 48.46 -5.11 13.05
CA GLN A 556 49.75 -4.52 13.39
C GLN A 556 49.55 -3.12 13.98
N LEU A 557 50.51 -2.72 14.81
CA LEU A 557 50.52 -1.40 15.45
C LEU A 557 51.47 -0.43 14.73
N PRO A 558 51.11 0.86 14.60
CA PRO A 558 49.80 1.43 14.93
C PRO A 558 48.69 0.79 14.07
N SER A 559 47.48 0.65 14.63
CA SER A 559 46.32 0.02 13.98
C SER A 559 45.70 0.95 12.93
N VAL A 560 46.52 1.32 11.94
CA VAL A 560 46.18 2.25 10.87
C VAL A 560 46.30 1.57 9.52
N THR A 561 45.55 2.07 8.54
CA THR A 561 45.49 1.54 7.18
C THR A 561 46.86 1.45 6.53
N SER A 562 47.70 2.48 6.66
CA SER A 562 49.02 2.53 6.00
C SER A 562 49.97 1.40 6.43
N VAL A 563 49.79 0.86 7.65
CA VAL A 563 50.60 -0.25 8.18
C VAL A 563 50.01 -1.60 7.76
N ASN A 564 48.69 -1.76 7.90
CA ASN A 564 48.03 -3.05 7.77
C ASN A 564 47.68 -3.40 6.32
N LYS A 565 47.29 -2.42 5.50
CA LYS A 565 47.00 -2.60 4.07
C LYS A 565 48.17 -3.23 3.33
N LEU A 566 49.39 -2.76 3.58
CA LEU A 566 50.61 -3.31 2.96
C LEU A 566 50.75 -4.82 3.23
N LYS A 567 50.37 -5.30 4.42
CA LYS A 567 50.43 -6.72 4.78
C LYS A 567 49.34 -7.56 4.12
N LEU A 568 48.18 -6.97 3.87
CA LEU A 568 47.10 -7.61 3.10
C LEU A 568 47.44 -7.68 1.60
N GLU A 569 48.06 -6.64 1.05
CA GLU A 569 48.55 -6.63 -0.34
C GLU A 569 49.67 -7.67 -0.56
N GLU A 570 50.60 -7.78 0.40
CA GLU A 570 51.64 -8.82 0.42
C GLU A 570 51.03 -10.25 0.44
N LEU A 571 49.91 -10.47 1.12
CA LEU A 571 49.23 -11.77 1.20
C LEU A 571 48.58 -12.16 -0.14
N THR A 572 48.01 -11.18 -0.85
CA THR A 572 47.19 -11.42 -2.05
C THR A 572 47.94 -11.26 -3.37
N GLY A 573 49.21 -10.85 -3.31
CA GLY A 573 50.00 -10.54 -4.51
C GLY A 573 49.43 -9.33 -5.27
N ASN A 574 49.00 -8.29 -4.54
CA ASN A 574 48.35 -7.07 -5.06
C ASN A 574 46.98 -7.30 -5.71
N LYS A 575 46.29 -8.40 -5.39
CA LYS A 575 44.90 -8.68 -5.79
C LYS A 575 43.95 -8.48 -4.62
N LEU A 576 44.01 -7.30 -4.01
CA LEU A 576 43.15 -6.92 -2.88
C LEU A 576 42.13 -5.89 -3.34
N GLU A 577 40.86 -6.27 -3.37
CA GLU A 577 39.77 -5.36 -3.74
C GLU A 577 39.17 -4.74 -2.48
N LYS A 578 39.13 -3.40 -2.40
CA LYS A 578 38.47 -2.69 -1.29
C LYS A 578 36.96 -2.64 -1.55
N ILE A 579 36.17 -3.03 -0.54
CA ILE A 579 34.71 -2.93 -0.53
C ILE A 579 34.24 -2.27 0.77
N GLY A 580 33.24 -1.39 0.67
CA GLY A 580 32.86 -0.55 1.80
C GLY A 580 33.98 0.38 2.29
N ASP A 581 33.62 1.29 3.20
CA ASP A 581 34.57 2.24 3.79
C ASP A 581 34.07 2.70 5.16
N ILE A 582 34.13 1.81 6.15
CA ILE A 582 33.67 2.10 7.52
C ILE A 582 34.59 3.13 8.16
N ASP A 583 35.89 3.04 7.91
CA ASP A 583 36.89 3.98 8.42
C ASP A 583 36.60 5.43 8.01
N LYS A 584 36.47 5.69 6.71
CA LYS A 584 36.15 7.03 6.19
C LYS A 584 34.85 7.56 6.77
N PHE A 585 33.84 6.70 6.94
CA PHE A 585 32.61 7.08 7.61
C PHE A 585 32.93 7.48 9.05
N ALA A 586 33.55 6.62 9.85
CA ALA A 586 33.82 6.81 11.28
C ALA A 586 34.56 8.11 11.63
N HIS A 587 35.49 8.58 10.79
CA HIS A 587 36.30 9.79 11.03
C HIS A 587 35.54 11.11 10.99
N THR A 588 34.27 11.11 10.62
CA THR A 588 33.43 12.32 10.63
C THR A 588 32.56 12.37 11.89
N GLN A 589 32.52 13.55 12.53
CA GLN A 589 31.63 13.81 13.67
C GLN A 589 30.16 13.71 13.24
N LYS A 590 29.37 12.89 13.95
CA LYS A 590 27.95 12.65 13.65
C LYS A 590 27.06 12.70 14.88
N SER A 591 25.75 12.84 14.64
CA SER A 591 24.74 12.77 15.69
C SER A 591 24.41 11.32 16.06
N TYR A 592 24.36 11.06 17.36
CA TYR A 592 23.72 9.87 17.91
C TYR A 592 22.18 10.02 17.83
N PRO A 593 21.41 8.94 17.54
CA PRO A 593 21.84 7.59 17.19
C PRO A 593 22.06 7.35 15.68
N ALA A 594 21.96 8.38 14.84
CA ALA A 594 21.95 8.24 13.38
C ALA A 594 23.14 7.45 12.83
N TYR A 595 24.36 7.74 13.30
CA TYR A 595 25.56 7.06 12.80
C TYR A 595 25.54 5.53 12.98
N ILE A 596 24.85 5.01 13.99
CA ILE A 596 24.74 3.57 14.24
C ILE A 596 23.92 2.91 13.11
N ILE A 597 22.83 3.56 12.71
CA ILE A 597 21.95 3.07 11.65
C ILE A 597 22.68 3.09 10.31
N ASP A 598 23.38 4.19 10.05
CA ASP A 598 24.19 4.34 8.84
C ASP A 598 25.32 3.30 8.77
N GLU A 599 26.03 3.02 9.87
CA GLU A 599 27.06 1.96 9.90
C GLU A 599 26.47 0.57 9.65
N LEU A 600 25.31 0.25 10.25
CA LEU A 600 24.61 -1.02 9.99
C LEU A 600 24.31 -1.18 8.49
N HIS A 601 23.84 -0.10 7.85
CA HIS A 601 23.57 -0.09 6.41
C HIS A 601 24.83 -0.28 5.58
N LEU A 602 25.90 0.47 5.89
CA LEU A 602 27.18 0.38 5.18
C LEU A 602 27.81 -1.01 5.25
N VAL A 603 27.76 -1.65 6.42
CA VAL A 603 28.27 -3.02 6.61
C VAL A 603 27.42 -4.01 5.81
N GLU A 604 26.09 -3.93 5.88
CA GLU A 604 25.22 -4.82 5.12
C GLU A 604 25.41 -4.67 3.60
N GLU A 605 25.51 -3.43 3.11
CA GLU A 605 25.74 -3.12 1.70
C GLU A 605 27.08 -3.68 1.22
N ALA A 606 28.17 -3.51 1.98
CA ALA A 606 29.49 -4.02 1.60
C ALA A 606 29.50 -5.54 1.36
N PHE A 607 28.85 -6.31 2.23
CA PHE A 607 28.73 -7.76 2.04
C PHE A 607 27.75 -8.11 0.92
N THR A 608 26.57 -7.49 0.89
CA THR A 608 25.51 -7.79 -0.10
C THR A 608 25.98 -7.50 -1.52
N GLN A 609 26.75 -6.43 -1.73
CA GLN A 609 27.33 -6.08 -3.04
C GLN A 609 28.17 -7.22 -3.61
N VAL A 610 29.01 -7.86 -2.78
CA VAL A 610 29.86 -8.97 -3.21
C VAL A 610 29.07 -10.27 -3.36
N LEU A 611 28.22 -10.58 -2.38
CA LEU A 611 27.50 -11.86 -2.34
C LEU A 611 26.41 -11.96 -3.43
N SER A 612 25.77 -10.85 -3.79
CA SER A 612 24.78 -10.83 -4.89
C SER A 612 25.40 -11.05 -6.28
N GLN A 613 26.71 -10.81 -6.43
CA GLN A 613 27.45 -11.00 -7.69
C GLN A 613 28.31 -12.27 -7.68
N TYR A 614 27.98 -13.20 -6.77
CA TYR A 614 28.74 -14.41 -6.58
C TYR A 614 28.81 -15.27 -7.85
N ASN A 615 30.02 -15.70 -8.20
CA ASN A 615 30.31 -16.44 -9.43
C ASN A 615 30.91 -17.84 -9.17
N GLY A 616 30.70 -18.40 -7.98
CA GLY A 616 31.17 -19.75 -7.62
C GLY A 616 32.55 -19.81 -6.96
N LYS A 617 33.25 -18.70 -6.82
CA LYS A 617 34.59 -18.60 -6.21
C LYS A 617 34.56 -18.67 -4.68
N LYS A 618 35.53 -19.25 -4.00
CA LYS A 618 35.66 -19.15 -2.53
C LYS A 618 36.24 -17.79 -2.15
N ILE A 619 35.55 -17.07 -1.26
CA ILE A 619 35.84 -15.68 -0.93
C ILE A 619 36.30 -15.58 0.53
N ALA A 620 37.33 -14.78 0.77
CA ALA A 620 37.71 -14.31 2.11
C ALA A 620 37.51 -12.80 2.23
N PHE A 621 36.70 -12.39 3.19
CA PHE A 621 36.63 -11.01 3.67
C PHE A 621 37.65 -10.81 4.78
N VAL A 622 38.49 -9.80 4.64
CA VAL A 622 39.56 -9.44 5.59
C VAL A 622 39.45 -7.97 5.97
N SER A 623 40.00 -7.64 7.13
CA SER A 623 40.08 -6.27 7.65
C SER A 623 41.52 -5.93 8.03
N ASP A 624 41.81 -4.64 8.09
CA ASP A 624 43.11 -4.08 8.44
C ASP A 624 43.15 -3.55 9.88
N HIS A 625 42.06 -2.97 10.37
CA HIS A 625 41.82 -2.60 11.76
C HIS A 625 40.31 -2.50 12.06
N GLY A 626 39.94 -2.38 13.33
CA GLY A 626 38.60 -1.98 13.75
C GLY A 626 38.52 -0.50 14.14
N ILE A 627 37.37 -0.08 14.65
CA ILE A 627 37.09 1.31 15.05
C ILE A 627 36.61 1.35 16.50
N SER A 628 37.18 2.26 17.31
CA SER A 628 36.72 2.55 18.66
C SER A 628 35.82 3.78 18.68
N TYR A 629 34.55 3.58 19.01
CA TYR A 629 33.64 4.66 19.39
C TYR A 629 33.74 5.04 20.87
N MET A 630 34.47 4.26 21.68
CA MET A 630 34.63 4.54 23.11
C MET A 630 35.71 5.59 23.39
N ALA A 631 36.63 5.81 22.44
CA ALA A 631 37.67 6.84 22.54
C ALA A 631 37.10 8.25 22.77
N GLN A 632 35.90 8.57 22.28
CA GLN A 632 35.22 9.86 22.51
C GLN A 632 34.95 10.14 24.00
N PHE A 633 34.87 9.10 24.83
CA PHE A 633 34.66 9.21 26.28
C PHE A 633 35.95 9.21 27.09
N GLY A 634 37.11 9.02 26.44
CA GLY A 634 38.42 9.14 27.06
C GLY A 634 38.83 10.60 27.29
N ASN A 635 39.89 10.78 28.07
CA ASN A 635 40.51 12.08 28.28
C ASN A 635 41.51 12.39 27.16
N GLY A 636 41.72 13.68 26.87
CA GLY A 636 42.88 14.13 26.10
C GLY A 636 44.06 14.37 27.04
N LEU A 637 45.12 13.59 26.88
CA LEU A 637 46.31 13.67 27.73
C LEU A 637 47.19 14.88 27.40
N ASN A 638 47.05 15.43 26.19
CA ASN A 638 47.81 16.59 25.71
C ASN A 638 49.33 16.45 25.96
N LEU A 639 49.89 15.28 25.61
CA LEU A 639 51.32 15.02 25.78
C LEU A 639 52.15 16.07 25.01
N ALA A 640 53.22 16.54 25.62
CA ALA A 640 54.08 17.55 25.02
C ALA A 640 55.13 16.91 24.09
N GLY A 641 55.45 17.58 22.99
CA GLY A 641 56.55 17.18 22.11
C GLY A 641 56.23 16.04 21.14
N ILE A 642 54.97 15.62 21.05
CA ILE A 642 54.48 14.63 20.10
C ILE A 642 53.84 15.29 18.87
N ASP A 643 53.86 14.55 17.76
CA ASP A 643 53.08 14.79 16.55
C ASP A 643 52.02 13.71 16.49
N SER A 644 50.78 14.09 16.76
CA SER A 644 49.67 13.17 16.99
C SER A 644 48.92 12.89 15.68
N ASP A 645 48.43 11.66 15.55
CA ASP A 645 47.67 11.23 14.37
C ASP A 645 46.40 10.47 14.79
N HIS A 646 45.46 10.30 13.86
CA HIS A 646 44.19 9.58 14.04
C HIS A 646 43.46 9.94 15.35
N SER A 647 43.25 11.25 15.57
CA SER A 647 42.59 11.77 16.79
C SER A 647 43.29 11.38 18.10
N GLY A 648 44.63 11.23 18.06
CA GLY A 648 45.47 10.94 19.22
C GLY A 648 45.42 9.50 19.68
N ARG A 649 45.02 8.57 18.82
CA ARG A 649 45.19 7.14 19.09
C ARG A 649 46.64 6.67 18.91
N CYS A 650 47.38 7.33 18.03
CA CYS A 650 48.83 7.14 17.87
C CYS A 650 49.56 8.47 17.71
N ALA A 651 50.86 8.48 17.97
CA ALA A 651 51.69 9.66 17.81
C ALA A 651 53.16 9.31 17.63
N VAL A 652 53.95 10.27 17.14
CA VAL A 652 55.41 10.17 17.06
C VAL A 652 56.05 11.25 17.94
N TRP A 653 56.96 10.87 18.83
CA TRP A 653 57.72 11.83 19.62
C TRP A 653 58.73 12.59 18.75
N LYS A 654 58.54 13.91 18.60
CA LYS A 654 59.44 14.79 17.81
C LYS A 654 60.46 15.51 18.68
N LYS A 655 60.11 15.79 19.95
CA LYS A 655 60.95 16.51 20.91
C LYS A 655 60.98 15.77 22.24
N GLY A 656 62.14 15.21 22.60
CA GLY A 656 62.29 14.31 23.75
C GLY A 656 62.14 12.84 23.35
N ASN A 657 62.04 11.96 24.36
CA ASN A 657 61.83 10.53 24.18
C ASN A 657 60.60 10.07 24.98
N PRO A 658 59.84 9.09 24.49
CA PRO A 658 58.76 8.48 25.26
C PRO A 658 59.32 7.78 26.52
N THR A 659 58.53 7.78 27.59
CA THR A 659 58.83 7.04 28.83
C THR A 659 57.81 5.94 29.04
N VAL A 660 58.11 4.97 29.91
CA VAL A 660 57.13 3.93 30.27
C VAL A 660 55.92 4.58 30.96
N ASP A 661 54.72 4.29 30.46
CA ASP A 661 53.45 4.84 30.95
C ASP A 661 52.33 3.78 30.82
N GLY A 662 51.27 3.87 31.63
CA GLY A 662 50.11 2.98 31.54
C GLY A 662 49.08 3.40 30.47
N ASN A 663 49.24 4.57 29.84
CA ASN A 663 48.32 5.09 28.83
C ASN A 663 48.74 4.79 27.40
N TYR A 664 50.01 4.51 27.16
CA TYR A 664 50.52 4.20 25.83
C TYR A 664 51.64 3.18 25.89
N MET A 665 51.85 2.50 24.77
CA MET A 665 53.02 1.65 24.56
C MET A 665 53.98 2.29 23.57
N ILE A 666 55.26 1.93 23.67
CA ILE A 666 56.32 2.41 22.78
C ILE A 666 56.57 1.35 21.72
N LEU A 667 56.55 1.73 20.45
CA LEU A 667 56.78 0.82 19.33
C LEU A 667 58.28 0.56 19.13
N GLN A 668 58.60 -0.41 18.26
CA GLN A 668 59.96 -0.90 18.03
C GLN A 668 60.96 0.18 17.56
N ASP A 669 60.48 1.27 16.96
CA ASP A 669 61.31 2.40 16.53
C ASP A 669 61.76 3.30 17.70
N GLY A 670 61.27 3.06 18.92
CA GLY A 670 61.57 3.81 20.13
C GLY A 670 61.00 5.24 20.16
N LYS A 671 60.18 5.64 19.17
CA LYS A 671 59.64 7.00 19.03
C LYS A 671 58.14 7.05 18.85
N SER A 672 57.59 6.08 18.13
CA SER A 672 56.16 5.97 17.90
C SER A 672 55.48 5.37 19.12
N ILE A 673 54.30 5.88 19.44
CA ILE A 673 53.50 5.45 20.58
C ILE A 673 52.05 5.19 20.15
N CYS A 674 51.41 4.24 20.81
CA CYS A 674 49.99 3.90 20.60
C CYS A 674 49.25 3.92 21.92
N ALA A 675 48.06 4.49 21.95
CA ALA A 675 47.21 4.54 23.13
C ALA A 675 46.78 3.12 23.54
N LEU A 676 47.03 2.74 24.79
CA LEU A 676 46.64 1.45 25.36
C LEU A 676 45.17 1.41 25.78
N ASN A 677 44.57 2.57 26.07
CA ASN A 677 43.20 2.70 26.54
C ASN A 677 42.42 3.73 25.71
N HIS A 678 41.19 4.07 26.11
CA HIS A 678 40.34 5.01 25.36
C HIS A 678 40.81 6.47 25.41
N ASN A 679 41.84 6.83 26.18
CA ASN A 679 42.38 8.20 26.19
C ASN A 679 43.05 8.55 24.86
N SER A 680 42.93 9.80 24.46
CA SER A 680 43.73 10.38 23.38
C SER A 680 45.07 10.86 23.94
N LEU A 681 46.16 10.58 23.22
CA LEU A 681 47.51 11.06 23.54
C LEU A 681 47.64 12.58 23.36
N ALA A 682 46.75 13.19 22.58
CA ALA A 682 46.69 14.63 22.34
C ALA A 682 45.39 15.21 22.91
N SER A 683 44.69 16.05 22.13
CA SER A 683 43.37 16.57 22.48
C SER A 683 42.33 15.47 22.48
N LYS A 684 41.30 15.62 23.32
CA LYS A 684 40.19 14.68 23.41
C LYS A 684 39.55 14.39 22.05
N THR A 685 39.25 13.12 21.79
CA THR A 685 38.50 12.69 20.60
C THR A 685 37.13 13.35 20.54
N PRO A 686 36.71 13.93 19.40
CA PRO A 686 35.40 14.55 19.25
C PRO A 686 34.23 13.59 19.53
N THR A 687 33.16 14.12 20.14
CA THR A 687 31.91 13.37 20.38
C THR A 687 31.28 12.94 19.06
N GLY A 688 30.84 11.69 18.96
CA GLY A 688 30.18 11.15 17.76
C GLY A 688 31.15 10.79 16.63
N GLN A 689 32.46 10.71 16.91
CA GLN A 689 33.49 10.25 15.96
C GLN A 689 34.05 8.91 16.43
N GLY A 690 34.15 7.95 15.51
CA GLY A 690 34.91 6.71 15.71
C GLY A 690 36.37 6.94 15.30
N THR A 691 37.31 6.31 16.01
CA THR A 691 38.75 6.47 15.74
C THR A 691 39.50 5.14 15.83
N HIS A 692 40.71 5.10 15.28
CA HIS A 692 41.57 3.93 15.29
C HIS A 692 43.05 4.36 15.38
N GLY A 693 43.99 3.42 15.44
CA GLY A 693 45.44 3.65 15.52
C GLY A 693 46.07 3.25 16.86
N GLY A 694 45.25 3.00 17.89
CA GLY A 694 45.62 2.56 19.22
C GLY A 694 45.64 1.05 19.38
N ALA A 695 45.61 0.59 20.62
CA ALA A 695 45.80 -0.80 21.02
C ALA A 695 44.58 -1.40 21.76
N THR A 696 43.41 -0.77 21.71
CA THR A 696 42.22 -1.36 22.35
C THR A 696 41.73 -2.58 21.57
N PRO A 697 41.09 -3.57 22.25
CA PRO A 697 40.62 -4.78 21.59
C PRO A 697 39.74 -4.53 20.36
N GLU A 698 38.86 -3.53 20.40
CA GLU A 698 38.00 -3.16 19.26
C GLU A 698 38.75 -2.52 18.07
N GLU A 699 39.95 -2.00 18.27
CA GLU A 699 40.81 -1.49 17.19
C GLU A 699 41.69 -2.60 16.61
N VAL A 700 42.20 -3.51 17.44
CA VAL A 700 43.23 -4.48 17.02
C VAL A 700 42.71 -5.86 16.70
N LEU A 701 41.55 -6.28 17.23
CA LEU A 701 40.96 -7.58 16.90
C LEU A 701 40.03 -7.42 15.70
N ILE A 702 40.39 -8.14 14.62
CA ILE A 702 39.78 -8.00 13.30
C ILE A 702 39.28 -9.36 12.79
N PRO A 703 38.17 -9.40 12.03
CA PRO A 703 37.60 -10.63 11.55
C PRO A 703 38.27 -11.09 10.25
N ILE A 704 38.29 -12.41 10.05
CA ILE A 704 38.41 -13.05 8.74
C ILE A 704 37.17 -13.89 8.54
N ILE A 705 36.45 -13.66 7.45
CA ILE A 705 35.18 -14.33 7.18
C ILE A 705 35.29 -15.01 5.81
N ILE A 706 35.12 -16.33 5.78
CA ILE A 706 35.26 -17.13 4.58
C ILE A 706 33.91 -17.69 4.17
N VAL A 707 33.53 -17.48 2.92
CA VAL A 707 32.27 -17.94 2.33
C VAL A 707 32.51 -18.67 1.00
N SER A 708 31.62 -19.60 0.68
CA SER A 708 31.65 -20.34 -0.59
C SER A 708 30.29 -20.97 -0.90
N GLY A 709 30.17 -21.51 -2.12
CA GLY A 709 29.02 -22.30 -2.53
C GLY A 709 28.95 -23.70 -1.92
N GLN A 710 29.94 -24.11 -1.11
CA GLN A 710 29.98 -25.43 -0.48
C GLN A 710 29.60 -25.32 1.00
N LYS A 711 28.55 -26.03 1.40
CA LYS A 711 28.20 -26.17 2.82
C LYS A 711 29.25 -27.02 3.54
N ASN A 712 29.63 -26.63 4.76
CA ASN A 712 30.53 -27.45 5.59
C ASN A 712 29.93 -28.84 5.85
N ALA A 713 30.71 -29.89 5.64
CA ALA A 713 30.37 -31.25 6.04
C ALA A 713 30.74 -31.46 7.51
N ASN A 714 29.81 -31.19 8.42
CA ASN A 714 30.06 -31.33 9.86
C ASN A 714 29.54 -32.68 10.39
N VAL A 715 30.41 -33.43 11.06
CA VAL A 715 30.04 -34.64 11.83
C VAL A 715 30.29 -34.34 13.30
N TYR A 716 29.21 -34.15 14.05
CA TYR A 716 29.27 -33.88 15.49
C TYR A 716 29.16 -35.18 16.29
N SER A 717 29.89 -35.26 17.41
CA SER A 717 29.59 -36.24 18.46
C SER A 717 29.30 -35.48 19.75
N ALA A 718 28.13 -35.71 20.36
CA ALA A 718 27.75 -35.04 21.60
C ALA A 718 27.29 -36.04 22.66
N LYS A 719 27.74 -35.83 23.90
CA LYS A 719 27.35 -36.63 25.08
C LYS A 719 26.96 -35.71 26.22
N LEU A 720 25.73 -35.84 26.72
CA LEU A 720 25.29 -35.18 27.95
C LEU A 720 26.11 -35.71 29.14
N LEU A 721 26.67 -34.80 29.93
CA LEU A 721 27.45 -35.11 31.13
C LEU A 721 26.67 -34.86 32.42
N THR A 722 25.68 -33.96 32.41
CA THR A 722 24.84 -33.64 33.57
C THR A 722 23.50 -34.36 33.46
N SER A 723 23.30 -35.45 34.21
CA SER A 723 22.04 -36.20 34.25
C SER A 723 20.97 -35.55 35.13
N ASP A 724 21.37 -34.85 36.19
CA ASP A 724 20.48 -34.27 37.20
C ASP A 724 20.81 -32.80 37.44
N LEU A 725 19.82 -31.92 37.27
CA LEU A 725 19.93 -30.49 37.53
C LEU A 725 19.42 -30.19 38.94
N ILE A 726 20.24 -29.48 39.72
CA ILE A 726 19.90 -29.01 41.07
C ILE A 726 19.72 -27.51 41.10
N ALA A 727 18.79 -27.01 41.91
CA ALA A 727 18.49 -25.56 42.01
C ALA A 727 19.70 -24.69 42.38
N SER A 728 20.65 -25.23 43.15
CA SER A 728 21.88 -24.55 43.55
C SER A 728 22.92 -24.43 42.43
N SER A 729 22.84 -25.27 41.39
CA SER A 729 23.76 -25.25 40.24
C SER A 729 23.02 -25.69 38.95
N PRO A 730 22.13 -24.83 38.41
CA PRO A 730 21.25 -25.21 37.32
C PRO A 730 21.94 -25.01 35.97
N THR A 731 23.06 -25.70 35.73
CA THR A 731 23.78 -25.67 34.45
C THR A 731 23.92 -27.08 33.89
N VAL A 732 23.82 -27.21 32.57
CA VAL A 732 24.03 -28.49 31.88
C VAL A 732 25.40 -28.53 31.23
N LYS A 733 26.05 -29.70 31.24
CA LYS A 733 27.33 -29.93 30.56
C LYS A 733 27.20 -30.95 29.46
N TYR A 734 27.83 -30.68 28.33
CA TYR A 734 27.99 -31.59 27.20
C TYR A 734 29.47 -31.80 26.87
N ASN A 735 29.85 -33.01 26.47
CA ASN A 735 31.08 -33.23 25.71
C ASN A 735 30.72 -33.19 24.22
N ILE A 736 31.21 -32.20 23.47
CA ILE A 736 30.89 -31.96 22.06
C ILE A 736 32.19 -31.94 21.24
N LYS A 737 32.29 -32.81 20.23
CA LYS A 737 33.39 -32.85 19.26
C LYS A 737 32.89 -32.53 17.86
N GLY A 738 33.81 -32.05 17.02
CA GLY A 738 33.52 -31.73 15.61
C GLY A 738 32.93 -30.34 15.39
N LEU A 739 32.96 -29.46 16.40
CA LEU A 739 32.58 -28.06 16.24
C LEU A 739 33.60 -27.32 15.36
N SER A 740 33.09 -26.66 14.33
CA SER A 740 33.83 -25.73 13.48
C SER A 740 33.85 -24.32 14.09
N SER A 741 34.62 -23.39 13.51
CA SER A 741 34.75 -22.02 14.04
C SER A 741 33.47 -21.18 13.92
N ILE A 742 32.49 -21.64 13.17
CA ILE A 742 31.19 -20.98 12.95
C ILE A 742 30.07 -21.59 13.81
N ASP A 743 30.35 -22.68 14.52
CA ASP A 743 29.34 -23.37 15.31
C ASP A 743 29.19 -22.73 16.69
N THR A 744 27.97 -22.29 16.98
CA THR A 744 27.57 -21.81 18.31
C THR A 744 26.63 -22.82 18.95
N PRO A 745 27.13 -23.76 19.77
CA PRO A 745 26.29 -24.74 20.43
C PRO A 745 25.36 -24.05 21.44
N LYS A 746 24.11 -24.52 21.51
CA LYS A 746 23.12 -24.06 22.49
C LYS A 746 22.23 -25.21 22.94
N VAL A 747 21.54 -25.03 24.06
CA VAL A 747 20.51 -25.95 24.53
C VAL A 747 19.16 -25.26 24.59
N ILE A 748 18.12 -25.96 24.17
CA ILE A 748 16.72 -25.55 24.36
C ILE A 748 16.19 -26.27 25.57
N TYR A 749 15.78 -25.50 26.58
CA TYR A 749 15.18 -26.00 27.81
C TYR A 749 13.90 -25.22 28.11
N ASN A 750 12.79 -25.93 28.29
CA ASN A 750 11.46 -25.34 28.50
C ASN A 750 11.08 -24.25 27.47
N GLY A 751 11.43 -24.45 26.20
CA GLY A 751 11.15 -23.50 25.11
C GLY A 751 12.06 -22.26 25.08
N VAL A 752 13.07 -22.19 25.95
CA VAL A 752 14.04 -21.09 26.01
C VAL A 752 15.42 -21.60 25.54
N ASP A 753 16.09 -20.77 24.73
CA ASP A 753 17.45 -21.03 24.26
C ASP A 753 18.48 -20.55 25.30
N TYR A 754 19.47 -21.39 25.58
CA TYR A 754 20.60 -21.08 26.47
C TYR A 754 21.92 -21.41 25.75
N LEU A 755 22.85 -20.46 25.71
CA LEU A 755 24.13 -20.67 25.03
C LEU A 755 25.01 -21.66 25.81
N LEU A 756 25.79 -22.44 25.07
CA LEU A 756 26.83 -23.30 25.62
C LEU A 756 28.20 -22.66 25.44
N HIS A 757 28.93 -22.52 26.54
CA HIS A 757 30.27 -21.95 26.56
C HIS A 757 31.31 -23.04 26.79
N LYS A 758 32.40 -22.98 26.01
CA LYS A 758 33.54 -23.88 26.17
C LYS A 758 34.18 -23.66 27.55
N LYS A 759 34.26 -24.72 28.35
CA LYS A 759 34.92 -24.72 29.67
C LYS A 759 36.33 -25.27 29.59
N GLN A 760 36.50 -26.42 28.96
CA GLN A 760 37.79 -27.09 28.80
C GLN A 760 37.69 -28.19 27.75
N ASP A 761 38.69 -28.30 26.88
CA ASP A 761 38.76 -29.32 25.82
C ASP A 761 37.44 -29.38 25.03
N ASP A 762 36.79 -30.53 24.98
CA ASP A 762 35.50 -30.71 24.30
C ASP A 762 34.29 -30.52 25.24
N ILE A 763 34.47 -29.93 26.44
CA ILE A 763 33.41 -29.76 27.44
C ILE A 763 32.81 -28.36 27.35
N TYR A 764 31.49 -28.33 27.22
CA TYR A 764 30.65 -27.15 27.08
C TYR A 764 29.63 -27.09 28.21
N GLU A 765 29.46 -25.92 28.82
CA GLU A 765 28.50 -25.69 29.91
C GLU A 765 27.49 -24.60 29.52
N SER A 766 26.24 -24.77 29.89
CA SER A 766 25.21 -23.77 29.62
C SER A 766 25.32 -22.55 30.52
N GLU A 767 24.72 -21.46 30.07
CA GLU A 767 24.23 -20.42 30.97
C GLU A 767 23.32 -21.01 32.07
N ARG A 768 23.09 -20.21 33.11
CA ARG A 768 22.20 -20.59 34.22
C ARG A 768 20.78 -20.82 33.70
N LEU A 769 20.29 -22.04 33.82
CA LEU A 769 18.94 -22.44 33.40
C LEU A 769 17.89 -21.97 34.42
N ASN A 770 16.74 -21.54 33.93
CA ASN A 770 15.57 -21.25 34.77
C ASN A 770 14.78 -22.54 34.97
N LEU A 771 15.12 -23.34 35.99
CA LEU A 771 14.55 -24.67 36.19
C LEU A 771 13.04 -24.64 36.38
N VAL A 772 12.36 -25.57 35.71
CA VAL A 772 10.93 -25.85 35.85
C VAL A 772 10.78 -27.34 36.13
N GLY A 773 10.21 -27.71 37.29
CA GLY A 773 10.18 -29.09 37.78
C GLY A 773 9.58 -30.12 36.82
N THR A 774 8.73 -29.70 35.89
CA THR A 774 8.10 -30.57 34.87
C THR A 774 8.91 -30.71 33.58
N ALA A 775 9.96 -29.91 33.36
CA ALA A 775 10.70 -29.87 32.10
C ALA A 775 11.86 -30.88 32.08
N THR A 776 11.58 -32.18 31.95
CA THR A 776 12.59 -33.27 32.03
C THR A 776 13.38 -33.54 30.74
N ARG A 777 13.30 -32.63 29.75
CA ARG A 777 13.97 -32.77 28.45
C ARG A 777 14.79 -31.53 28.14
N ILE A 778 15.94 -31.77 27.53
CA ILE A 778 16.82 -30.71 27.04
C ILE A 778 17.27 -31.07 25.62
N THR A 779 17.32 -30.08 24.73
CA THR A 779 17.72 -30.31 23.33
C THR A 779 18.97 -29.52 23.00
N LEU A 780 20.08 -30.20 22.78
CA LEU A 780 21.29 -29.62 22.18
C LEU A 780 21.02 -29.28 20.71
N VAL A 781 21.43 -28.09 20.30
CA VAL A 781 21.34 -27.59 18.92
C VAL A 781 22.69 -27.05 18.48
N ILE A 782 23.17 -27.53 17.32
CA ILE A 782 24.40 -27.09 16.67
C ILE A 782 24.11 -26.93 15.17
N GLY A 783 23.88 -25.71 14.71
CA GLY A 783 23.37 -25.49 13.35
C GLY A 783 22.07 -26.28 13.11
N ASP A 784 22.10 -27.20 12.15
CA ASP A 784 20.96 -28.09 11.84
C ASP A 784 20.93 -29.37 12.69
N PHE A 785 22.01 -29.69 13.40
CA PHE A 785 22.09 -30.86 14.27
C PHE A 785 21.27 -30.63 15.54
N LYS A 786 20.46 -31.62 15.90
CA LYS A 786 19.67 -31.63 17.14
C LYS A 786 19.83 -32.97 17.85
N GLN A 787 20.07 -32.91 19.15
CA GLN A 787 20.08 -34.07 20.03
C GLN A 787 19.22 -33.76 21.26
N THR A 788 18.24 -34.60 21.55
CA THR A 788 17.39 -34.43 22.74
C THR A 788 17.75 -35.50 23.77
N ASP A 789 18.07 -35.05 24.97
CA ASP A 789 18.42 -35.90 26.11
C ASP A 789 17.40 -35.71 27.25
N GLN A 790 17.33 -36.70 28.14
CA GLN A 790 16.54 -36.62 29.38
C GLN A 790 17.41 -36.13 30.54
N ILE A 791 16.80 -35.33 31.42
CA ILE A 791 17.42 -34.77 32.61
C ILE A 791 16.47 -34.91 33.81
N GLY A 792 17.02 -35.29 34.96
CA GLY A 792 16.35 -35.19 36.25
C GLY A 792 16.37 -33.75 36.77
N ILE A 793 15.32 -33.34 37.48
CA ILE A 793 15.26 -32.03 38.12
C ILE A 793 15.03 -32.22 39.61
N ASN A 794 15.93 -31.69 40.41
CA ASN A 794 15.84 -31.68 41.86
C ASN A 794 15.81 -30.22 42.35
N MET A 795 14.61 -29.76 42.70
CA MET A 795 14.39 -28.39 43.17
C MET A 795 14.76 -28.18 44.65
N GLY A 796 15.29 -29.21 45.34
CA GLY A 796 15.40 -29.22 46.80
C GLY A 796 14.06 -29.56 47.47
N ALA A 797 14.08 -29.92 48.75
CA ALA A 797 12.88 -30.26 49.51
C ALA A 797 11.92 -29.05 49.57
N GLN A 798 10.64 -29.27 49.29
CA GLN A 798 9.59 -28.39 49.83
C GLN A 798 9.72 -28.44 51.35
N GLU A 799 9.99 -27.30 51.99
CA GLU A 799 9.68 -27.18 53.42
C GLU A 799 8.17 -27.36 53.54
N ASP A 800 7.75 -28.53 54.06
CA ASP A 800 6.41 -28.66 54.59
C ASP A 800 6.25 -27.57 55.65
N ASP A 801 5.24 -26.73 55.46
CA ASP A 801 4.83 -25.69 56.39
C ASP A 801 4.61 -26.30 57.78
N LEU A 802 5.61 -26.17 58.64
CA LEU A 802 5.59 -26.64 60.02
C LEU A 802 4.73 -25.76 60.94
N PHE A 803 3.97 -24.80 60.39
CA PHE A 803 3.06 -23.93 61.14
C PHE A 803 1.64 -23.86 60.56
N GLY A 804 1.10 -24.99 60.10
CA GLY A 804 -0.34 -25.16 59.96
C GLY A 804 -1.05 -25.23 61.32
N PHE A 805 -1.41 -24.07 61.88
CA PHE A 805 -2.46 -23.90 62.89
C PHE A 805 -3.41 -22.77 62.51
#